data_AF-A0AA37W2S2-F1
#
_entry.id   AF-A0AA37W2S2-F1
#
_cell.length_a   1.000
_cell.length_b   1.000
_cell.length_c   1.000
_cell.angle_alpha   90.00
_cell.angle_beta   90.00
_cell.angle_gamma   90.00
#
_symmetry.space_group_name_H-M   'P 1'
#
loop_
_entity.id
_entity.type
_entity.pdbx_description
1 polymer ?
#
loop_
_entity_poly.entity_id
_entity_poly.type
_entity_poly.pdbx_seq_one_letter_code
_entity_poly.pdbx_strand_id
1 'polypeptide(L)'
;MKHRAAGFTKSALALSVSAAMGLTLCAPVQAVTFNWGDVEGSFDSTWTLGASWRTEKRDWDNLIGKSNQPQFDWTGYSAFNNPLYGSSEIWAQPGSYSTNGDLSNLLYSQGDTTSEVFKGVHELELVYNNFGVFARGMYFYDKKLNDAKFDYGNPVTGERFDPCADKQAKEVQCQDVRLLDAYVFADWDFNDGYNPVSVRLGRQVISWGESTLIPHGIGVINPVDLNILNQPGAELKEAFRPQGMFWTSIGITEKLSLEGFYQYEWEPIWVPAPGSFLSTNDFAGYGGYVNNAQLGFTANPDLTLNFIISEMEKIGAAALSGQVSAADLGNMMLAYSTKATLIQDQSKARNDGQYGLKLAYYAPQLADTEFGLYFMNYHSRRPLISGTVSDFRAEAISADIGALAANAGSIDRDVMLSLNTFSKAQIVYPEDIKLYGFSFNTNIGNTSVAGEIAHRQDEPLQIDDVELLFAAMPQQLANAGLRPDLDGISQMDVINPGEYAEGFIRRDTTQAQVTFTHLFGPTIGSDNFTFLAEVGGVWIHDMPGFDELRLNGPGTARSGGNPDMPGIIQALHNGPETNPFPTDSAWGYRLVGKMDFNNAFAGINVAPRVIWSHDVKGITPDPMFLFTEGTKKVSAGINFDFQSKWGFDVSYNGFMGGVGTTNQLKDRDYVSVSLKYSI
;
A
#
# COMPACT_ATOMS: atom_id res chain seq x y z
N MET A 1 25.53 -52.45 -20.02
CA MET A 1 26.62 -52.10 -19.07
C MET A 1 26.85 -50.60 -19.18
N LYS A 2 26.72 -49.71 -18.19
CA LYS A 2 26.56 -49.78 -16.74
C LYS A 2 25.55 -48.70 -16.32
N HIS A 3 24.69 -49.01 -15.35
CA HIS A 3 23.83 -48.04 -14.66
C HIS A 3 24.65 -47.14 -13.73
N ARG A 4 24.29 -45.86 -13.62
CA ARG A 4 24.51 -45.04 -12.41
C ARG A 4 23.26 -44.23 -12.12
N ALA A 5 22.68 -44.48 -10.95
CA ALA A 5 21.59 -43.73 -10.35
C ALA A 5 22.11 -42.38 -9.84
N ALA A 6 21.39 -41.30 -10.12
CA ALA A 6 21.59 -40.01 -9.46
C ALA A 6 20.71 -39.98 -8.21
N GLY A 7 21.36 -40.04 -7.04
CA GLY A 7 20.70 -39.90 -5.75
C GLY A 7 20.33 -38.44 -5.48
N PHE A 8 19.14 -38.23 -4.93
CA PHE A 8 18.76 -36.99 -4.26
C PHE A 8 19.79 -36.69 -3.16
N THR A 9 20.56 -35.63 -3.33
CA THR A 9 21.39 -35.07 -2.27
C THR A 9 20.49 -34.44 -1.22
N LYS A 10 20.51 -35.02 -0.01
CA LYS A 10 19.84 -34.49 1.17
C LYS A 10 20.33 -33.07 1.43
N SER A 11 19.46 -32.08 1.25
CA SER A 11 19.77 -30.68 1.52
C SER A 11 19.77 -30.42 3.03
N ALA A 12 20.57 -29.44 3.45
CA ALA A 12 20.74 -29.03 4.84
C ALA A 12 19.46 -28.50 5.51
N LEU A 13 18.34 -28.33 4.77
CA LEU A 13 17.02 -28.03 5.36
C LEU A 13 16.38 -29.23 6.07
N ALA A 14 16.72 -30.47 5.68
CA ALA A 14 16.16 -31.66 6.34
C ALA A 14 16.83 -31.96 7.70
N LEU A 15 17.93 -31.29 8.03
CA LEU A 15 18.64 -31.41 9.31
C LEU A 15 18.31 -30.26 10.28
N SER A 16 17.89 -29.09 9.80
CA SER A 16 17.40 -28.00 10.66
C SER A 16 15.98 -28.24 11.17
N VAL A 17 15.11 -28.87 10.37
CA VAL A 17 13.73 -29.23 10.78
C VAL A 17 13.70 -30.38 11.80
N SER A 18 14.71 -31.26 11.80
CA SER A 18 14.82 -32.34 12.80
C SER A 18 15.61 -31.97 14.06
N ALA A 19 16.41 -30.90 14.03
CA ALA A 19 17.13 -30.39 15.19
C ALA A 19 16.25 -29.49 16.10
N ALA A 20 15.18 -28.89 15.57
CA ALA A 20 14.23 -28.10 16.34
C ALA A 20 13.26 -28.94 17.21
N MET A 21 13.15 -30.25 16.99
CA MET A 21 12.30 -31.16 17.78
C MET A 21 13.04 -31.87 18.92
N GLY A 22 14.32 -31.55 19.17
CA GLY A 22 15.23 -32.39 19.95
C GLY A 22 15.77 -31.86 21.28
N LEU A 23 15.41 -30.66 21.73
CA LEU A 23 15.94 -30.10 22.98
C LEU A 23 14.85 -29.60 23.93
N THR A 24 14.61 -30.44 24.95
CA THR A 24 14.39 -30.11 26.36
C THR A 24 13.17 -29.27 26.78
N LEU A 25 12.25 -29.97 27.43
CA LEU A 25 11.78 -29.69 28.80
C LEU A 25 11.77 -28.21 29.21
N CYS A 26 10.72 -27.48 28.89
CA CYS A 26 10.35 -26.26 29.61
C CYS A 26 8.86 -26.30 29.94
N ALA A 27 8.56 -25.90 31.18
CA ALA A 27 7.30 -25.89 31.90
C ALA A 27 6.03 -25.52 31.10
N PRO A 28 4.81 -25.82 31.60
CA PRO A 28 3.62 -25.15 31.09
C PRO A 28 3.87 -23.63 31.17
N VAL A 29 3.72 -22.94 30.04
CA VAL A 29 3.94 -21.51 29.93
C VAL A 29 2.55 -20.95 29.77
N GLN A 30 2.12 -20.28 30.83
CA GLN A 30 1.05 -19.30 30.83
C GLN A 30 1.73 -17.94 30.62
N ALA A 31 0.98 -16.94 30.14
CA ALA A 31 1.34 -15.54 30.25
C ALA A 31 2.07 -15.30 31.57
N VAL A 32 3.20 -14.58 31.56
CA VAL A 32 3.92 -14.30 32.80
C VAL A 32 3.13 -13.25 33.57
N THR A 33 2.15 -13.72 34.34
CA THR A 33 1.44 -12.89 35.31
C THR A 33 2.29 -12.79 36.56
N PHE A 34 2.53 -11.57 37.03
CA PHE A 34 3.31 -11.31 38.23
C PHE A 34 2.62 -10.24 39.06
N ASN A 35 2.84 -10.30 40.37
CA ASN A 35 2.38 -9.29 41.30
C ASN A 35 3.60 -8.58 41.90
N TRP A 36 3.61 -7.25 41.83
CA TRP A 36 4.61 -6.41 42.46
C TRP A 36 3.94 -5.50 43.51
N GLY A 37 3.81 -6.04 44.73
CA GLY A 37 2.97 -5.41 45.75
C GLY A 37 1.50 -5.49 45.34
N ASP A 38 0.88 -4.32 45.21
CA ASP A 38 -0.52 -4.15 44.79
C ASP A 38 -0.67 -3.97 43.26
N VAL A 39 0.44 -4.01 42.51
CA VAL A 39 0.44 -3.93 41.05
C VAL A 39 0.33 -5.33 40.47
N GLU A 40 -0.73 -5.59 39.71
CA GLU A 40 -0.87 -6.79 38.89
C GLU A 40 -0.26 -6.52 37.52
N GLY A 41 0.59 -7.43 37.03
CA GLY A 41 1.25 -7.30 35.74
C GLY A 41 1.11 -8.55 34.88
N SER A 42 0.99 -8.35 33.58
CA SER A 42 1.09 -9.41 32.57
C SER A 42 2.16 -9.06 31.55
N PHE A 43 2.91 -10.07 31.13
CA PHE A 43 3.86 -9.93 30.04
C PHE A 43 3.73 -11.11 29.08
N ASP A 44 3.35 -10.81 27.84
CA ASP A 44 3.20 -11.78 26.76
C ASP A 44 4.27 -11.54 25.72
N SER A 45 4.80 -12.61 25.13
CA SER A 45 5.74 -12.50 24.03
C SER A 45 5.47 -13.51 22.94
N THR A 46 5.50 -13.05 21.70
CA THR A 46 5.33 -13.86 20.50
C THR A 46 6.53 -13.69 19.60
N TRP A 47 7.11 -14.80 19.15
CA TRP A 47 8.13 -14.81 18.11
C TRP A 47 7.63 -15.57 16.90
N THR A 48 7.92 -15.04 15.72
CA THR A 48 7.53 -15.66 14.45
C THR A 48 8.74 -15.73 13.53
N LEU A 49 8.96 -16.90 12.94
CA LEU A 49 9.89 -17.13 11.84
C LEU A 49 9.06 -17.55 10.63
N GLY A 50 9.24 -16.92 9.47
CA GLY A 50 8.49 -17.31 8.29
C GLY A 50 9.16 -16.90 6.98
N ALA A 51 8.68 -17.50 5.89
CA ALA A 51 9.15 -17.20 4.55
C ALA A 51 8.02 -17.35 3.53
N SER A 52 8.12 -16.61 2.43
CA SER A 52 7.21 -16.69 1.28
C SER A 52 7.98 -16.94 -0.01
N TRP A 53 7.36 -17.65 -0.95
CA TRP A 53 7.92 -17.99 -2.26
C TRP A 53 6.96 -17.66 -3.39
N ARG A 54 7.45 -16.98 -4.43
CA ARG A 54 6.70 -16.75 -5.67
C ARG A 54 6.47 -18.08 -6.39
N THR A 55 5.22 -18.39 -6.74
CA THR A 55 4.89 -19.64 -7.45
C THR A 55 4.68 -19.49 -8.94
N GLU A 56 4.52 -18.26 -9.43
CA GLU A 56 4.24 -17.98 -10.85
C GLU A 56 5.40 -17.32 -11.58
N LYS A 57 5.38 -17.42 -12.91
CA LYS A 57 6.26 -16.66 -13.79
C LYS A 57 5.72 -15.25 -13.96
N ARG A 58 6.61 -14.32 -14.27
CA ARG A 58 6.26 -12.95 -14.66
C ARG A 58 5.36 -12.96 -15.91
N ASP A 59 4.33 -12.14 -15.91
CA ASP A 59 3.50 -11.87 -17.09
C ASP A 59 4.19 -10.80 -17.96
N TRP A 60 5.15 -11.24 -18.76
CA TRP A 60 5.84 -10.42 -19.75
C TRP A 60 4.91 -9.88 -20.84
N ASP A 61 3.75 -10.51 -21.04
CA ASP A 61 2.85 -10.14 -22.13
C ASP A 61 2.00 -8.93 -21.80
N ASN A 62 1.71 -8.71 -20.51
CA ASN A 62 0.73 -7.72 -20.08
C ASN A 62 1.19 -6.79 -18.94
N LEU A 63 2.03 -7.27 -18.01
CA LEU A 63 2.32 -6.55 -16.76
C LEU A 63 3.74 -5.97 -16.68
N ILE A 64 4.68 -6.47 -17.47
CA ILE A 64 6.00 -5.86 -17.60
C ILE A 64 5.96 -4.75 -18.65
N GLY A 65 6.56 -3.59 -18.35
CA GLY A 65 6.65 -2.48 -19.27
C GLY A 65 7.43 -2.84 -20.53
N LYS A 66 6.97 -2.36 -21.69
CA LYS A 66 7.53 -2.77 -23.00
C LYS A 66 9.02 -2.47 -23.14
N SER A 67 9.53 -1.38 -22.55
CA SER A 67 10.96 -1.04 -22.56
C SER A 67 11.82 -1.97 -21.70
N ASN A 68 11.21 -2.70 -20.75
CA ASN A 68 11.88 -3.66 -19.88
C ASN A 68 11.91 -5.08 -20.46
N GLN A 69 11.43 -5.29 -21.69
CA GLN A 69 11.50 -6.59 -22.36
C GLN A 69 12.96 -7.05 -22.57
N PRO A 70 13.29 -8.35 -22.39
CA PRO A 70 14.68 -8.84 -22.41
C PRO A 70 15.44 -8.65 -23.72
N GLN A 71 14.74 -8.32 -24.79
CA GLN A 71 15.30 -8.07 -26.13
C GLN A 71 15.89 -6.67 -26.30
N PHE A 72 15.56 -5.72 -25.42
CA PHE A 72 16.10 -4.36 -25.47
C PHE A 72 17.39 -4.29 -24.64
N ASP A 73 18.48 -3.94 -25.31
CA ASP A 73 19.76 -3.64 -24.67
C ASP A 73 19.95 -2.13 -24.66
N TRP A 74 19.90 -1.54 -23.46
CA TRP A 74 19.99 -0.11 -23.27
C TRP A 74 21.42 0.37 -22.97
N THR A 75 22.42 -0.50 -23.15
CA THR A 75 23.84 -0.17 -22.92
C THR A 75 24.27 1.02 -23.77
N GLY A 76 24.77 2.08 -23.10
CA GLY A 76 25.24 3.30 -23.76
C GLY A 76 24.12 4.25 -24.21
N TYR A 77 22.88 4.03 -23.76
CA TYR A 77 21.78 4.96 -23.99
C TYR A 77 22.11 6.36 -23.47
N SER A 78 21.77 7.37 -24.27
CA SER A 78 21.66 8.76 -23.83
C SER A 78 20.54 9.43 -24.60
N ALA A 79 19.66 10.14 -23.90
CA ALA A 79 18.48 10.74 -24.50
C ALA A 79 18.80 11.82 -25.55
N PHE A 80 19.92 12.53 -25.39
CA PHE A 80 20.31 13.61 -26.31
C PHE A 80 21.32 13.18 -27.39
N ASN A 81 22.13 12.14 -27.15
CA ASN A 81 23.21 11.76 -28.08
C ASN A 81 23.10 10.35 -28.67
N ASN A 82 22.35 9.44 -28.05
CA ASN A 82 22.28 8.05 -28.48
C ASN A 82 20.95 7.38 -28.08
N PRO A 83 19.79 7.80 -28.64
CA PRO A 83 18.55 7.05 -28.52
C PRO A 83 18.67 5.75 -29.33
N LEU A 84 18.58 4.60 -28.64
CA LEU A 84 18.86 3.30 -29.24
C LEU A 84 17.69 2.71 -30.03
N TYR A 85 16.46 2.93 -29.57
CA TYR A 85 15.25 2.36 -30.15
C TYR A 85 14.19 3.46 -30.35
N GLY A 86 13.41 3.32 -31.42
CA GLY A 86 12.27 4.21 -31.67
C GLY A 86 11.02 3.77 -30.88
N SER A 87 10.17 4.71 -30.49
CA SER A 87 8.95 4.42 -29.73
C SER A 87 8.05 3.38 -30.42
N SER A 88 7.91 3.44 -31.75
CA SER A 88 7.12 2.47 -32.52
C SER A 88 7.70 1.06 -32.51
N GLU A 89 9.03 0.92 -32.41
CA GLU A 89 9.70 -0.37 -32.31
C GLU A 89 9.42 -1.02 -30.96
N ILE A 90 9.44 -0.22 -29.89
CA ILE A 90 9.12 -0.65 -28.52
C ILE A 90 7.63 -0.99 -28.38
N TRP A 91 6.76 -0.12 -28.88
CA TRP A 91 5.31 -0.31 -28.79
C TRP A 91 4.78 -1.49 -29.60
N ALA A 92 5.53 -1.96 -30.61
CA ALA A 92 5.21 -3.18 -31.34
C ALA A 92 5.39 -4.47 -30.51
N GLN A 93 6.05 -4.38 -29.35
CA GLN A 93 6.32 -5.53 -28.48
C GLN A 93 5.19 -5.75 -27.47
N PRO A 94 5.06 -6.98 -26.93
CA PRO A 94 4.15 -7.24 -25.83
C PRO A 94 4.54 -6.47 -24.55
N GLY A 95 3.62 -6.36 -23.59
CA GLY A 95 3.83 -5.69 -22.31
C GLY A 95 2.99 -4.43 -22.11
N SER A 96 3.13 -3.85 -20.91
CA SER A 96 2.45 -2.66 -20.42
C SER A 96 3.00 -1.35 -21.01
N TYR A 97 2.13 -0.35 -21.16
CA TYR A 97 2.53 1.01 -21.54
C TYR A 97 3.07 1.85 -20.38
N SER A 98 3.23 1.27 -19.19
CA SER A 98 3.92 1.90 -18.07
C SER A 98 4.94 0.94 -17.48
N THR A 99 6.14 1.45 -17.17
CA THR A 99 7.12 0.76 -16.30
C THR A 99 6.96 1.17 -14.85
N ASN A 100 6.08 2.11 -14.49
CA ASN A 100 5.97 2.64 -13.12
C ASN A 100 5.37 1.67 -12.07
N GLY A 101 5.19 0.39 -12.40
CA GLY A 101 4.64 -0.61 -11.49
C GLY A 101 5.17 -2.03 -11.74
N ASP A 102 6.27 -2.17 -12.48
CA ASP A 102 6.81 -3.46 -12.89
C ASP A 102 8.09 -3.87 -12.14
N LEU A 103 8.75 -2.95 -11.41
CA LEU A 103 10.00 -3.20 -10.69
C LEU A 103 9.88 -4.37 -9.74
N SER A 104 8.81 -4.41 -8.94
CA SER A 104 8.54 -5.52 -8.03
C SER A 104 8.37 -6.85 -8.76
N ASN A 105 7.85 -6.86 -9.99
CA ASN A 105 7.78 -8.08 -10.77
C ASN A 105 9.17 -8.48 -11.29
N LEU A 106 9.97 -7.52 -11.73
CA LEU A 106 11.32 -7.73 -12.27
C LEU A 106 12.29 -8.29 -11.21
N LEU A 107 12.15 -7.91 -9.93
CA LEU A 107 13.08 -8.33 -8.88
C LEU A 107 13.00 -9.81 -8.47
N TYR A 108 11.84 -10.47 -8.64
CA TYR A 108 11.61 -11.84 -8.12
C TYR A 108 11.17 -12.81 -9.22
N SER A 109 11.96 -13.86 -9.41
CA SER A 109 11.68 -14.96 -10.33
C SER A 109 10.79 -16.03 -9.69
N GLN A 110 10.20 -16.88 -10.53
CA GLN A 110 9.45 -18.05 -10.06
C GLN A 110 10.35 -18.94 -9.19
N GLY A 111 9.89 -19.27 -7.99
CA GLY A 111 10.63 -20.07 -7.01
C GLY A 111 11.52 -19.26 -6.08
N ASP A 112 11.70 -17.96 -6.31
CA ASP A 112 12.43 -17.10 -5.38
C ASP A 112 11.66 -16.91 -4.08
N THR A 113 12.41 -16.82 -2.98
CA THR A 113 11.87 -16.24 -1.75
C THR A 113 11.56 -14.76 -1.96
N THR A 114 10.40 -14.33 -1.52
CA THR A 114 9.94 -12.94 -1.55
C THR A 114 10.07 -12.25 -0.20
N SER A 115 10.10 -13.03 0.88
CA SER A 115 10.31 -12.60 2.27
C SER A 115 10.91 -13.75 3.08
N GLU A 116 11.83 -13.45 3.98
CA GLU A 116 12.42 -14.37 4.97
C GLU A 116 12.50 -13.65 6.33
N VAL A 117 11.40 -13.63 7.09
CA VAL A 117 11.23 -12.78 8.26
C VAL A 117 11.47 -13.52 9.58
N PHE A 118 12.17 -12.85 10.49
CA PHE A 118 12.11 -13.11 11.93
C PHE A 118 11.54 -11.88 12.63
N LYS A 119 10.55 -12.07 13.50
CA LYS A 119 9.94 -10.99 14.27
C LYS A 119 9.59 -11.40 15.69
N GLY A 120 9.54 -10.40 16.58
CA GLY A 120 9.12 -10.53 17.97
C GLY A 120 8.15 -9.43 18.34
N VAL A 121 7.11 -9.76 19.10
CA VAL A 121 6.12 -8.84 19.66
C VAL A 121 6.04 -9.08 21.16
N HIS A 122 6.06 -7.99 21.92
CA HIS A 122 6.05 -8.00 23.38
C HIS A 122 4.95 -7.08 23.89
N GLU A 123 4.15 -7.57 24.83
CA GLU A 123 3.04 -6.83 25.42
C GLU A 123 3.23 -6.82 26.93
N LEU A 124 3.14 -5.63 27.52
CA LEU A 124 3.21 -5.40 28.96
C LEU A 124 1.94 -4.65 29.38
N GLU A 125 1.23 -5.22 30.35
CA GLU A 125 0.16 -4.53 31.05
C GLU A 125 0.50 -4.48 32.54
N LEU A 126 0.31 -3.32 33.16
CA LEU A 126 0.44 -3.12 34.60
C LEU A 126 -0.82 -2.44 35.10
N VAL A 127 -1.45 -2.99 36.11
CA VAL A 127 -2.71 -2.49 36.70
C VAL A 127 -2.51 -2.27 38.19
N TYR A 128 -2.88 -1.08 38.66
CA TYR A 128 -2.91 -0.71 40.07
C TYR A 128 -4.28 -0.10 40.39
N ASN A 129 -5.09 -0.86 41.13
CA ASN A 129 -6.50 -0.51 41.40
C ASN A 129 -7.27 -0.22 40.10
N ASN A 130 -7.55 1.05 39.85
CA ASN A 130 -8.37 1.52 38.74
C ASN A 130 -7.53 2.29 37.69
N PHE A 131 -6.20 2.22 37.78
CA PHE A 131 -5.27 2.81 36.82
C PHE A 131 -4.40 1.72 36.20
N GLY A 132 -3.99 1.90 34.96
CA GLY A 132 -3.06 0.99 34.31
C GLY A 132 -2.20 1.62 33.24
N VAL A 133 -1.20 0.86 32.83
CA VAL A 133 -0.27 1.16 31.75
C VAL A 133 -0.28 -0.03 30.80
N PHE A 134 -0.44 0.24 29.51
CA PHE A 134 -0.27 -0.74 28.46
C PHE A 134 0.87 -0.30 27.53
N ALA A 135 1.77 -1.23 27.21
CA ALA A 135 2.82 -1.02 26.23
C ALA A 135 2.98 -2.26 25.33
N ARG A 136 3.08 -2.03 24.02
CA ARG A 136 3.34 -3.05 23.01
C ARG A 136 4.52 -2.64 22.16
N GLY A 137 5.55 -3.47 22.09
CA GLY A 137 6.71 -3.27 21.22
C GLY A 137 6.86 -4.41 20.24
N MET A 138 7.41 -4.12 19.07
CA MET A 138 7.78 -5.14 18.09
C MET A 138 9.14 -4.86 17.46
N TYR A 139 9.74 -5.92 16.93
CA TYR A 139 10.87 -5.82 16.03
C TYR A 139 10.76 -6.87 14.93
N PHE A 140 11.35 -6.59 13.77
CA PHE A 140 11.48 -7.57 12.70
C PHE A 140 12.74 -7.38 11.87
N TYR A 141 13.17 -8.44 11.20
CA TYR A 141 14.24 -8.45 10.23
C TYR A 141 13.87 -9.39 9.08
N ASP A 142 13.81 -8.87 7.86
CA ASP A 142 13.63 -9.66 6.65
C ASP A 142 14.97 -9.90 5.95
N LYS A 143 15.44 -11.14 6.02
CA LYS A 143 16.72 -11.55 5.46
C LYS A 143 16.75 -11.48 3.92
N LYS A 144 15.63 -11.78 3.25
CA LYS A 144 15.57 -11.72 1.77
C LYS A 144 15.81 -10.29 1.31
N LEU A 145 15.25 -9.33 2.02
CA LEU A 145 15.34 -7.93 1.62
C LEU A 145 16.69 -7.29 2.01
N ASN A 146 17.22 -7.61 3.19
CA ASN A 146 18.48 -7.00 3.65
C ASN A 146 19.75 -7.64 3.05
N ASP A 147 19.74 -8.95 2.77
CA ASP A 147 20.98 -9.70 2.53
C ASP A 147 21.07 -10.29 1.11
N ALA A 148 19.96 -10.41 0.39
CA ALA A 148 19.95 -11.05 -0.92
C ALA A 148 20.33 -10.09 -2.04
N LYS A 149 20.67 -10.69 -3.18
CA LYS A 149 20.77 -9.96 -4.44
C LYS A 149 19.57 -10.31 -5.30
N PHE A 150 18.93 -9.32 -5.89
CA PHE A 150 17.79 -9.49 -6.77
C PHE A 150 18.22 -9.76 -8.22
N ASP A 151 17.28 -10.31 -9.00
CA ASP A 151 17.51 -10.76 -10.38
C ASP A 151 17.53 -9.62 -11.40
N TYR A 152 16.94 -8.47 -11.07
CA TYR A 152 16.88 -7.31 -11.94
C TYR A 152 18.06 -6.36 -11.71
N GLY A 153 18.66 -5.92 -12.82
CA GLY A 153 19.52 -4.75 -12.89
C GLY A 153 18.91 -3.76 -13.87
N ASN A 154 18.94 -2.48 -13.52
CA ASN A 154 18.48 -1.42 -14.41
C ASN A 154 19.26 -1.51 -15.74
N PRO A 155 18.58 -1.58 -16.89
CA PRO A 155 19.23 -1.95 -18.14
C PRO A 155 20.13 -0.84 -18.72
N VAL A 156 20.03 0.40 -18.21
CA VAL A 156 20.85 1.52 -18.63
C VAL A 156 22.17 1.56 -17.87
N THR A 157 22.10 1.37 -16.54
CA THR A 157 23.23 1.53 -15.63
C THR A 157 23.91 0.20 -15.27
N GLY A 158 23.20 -0.91 -15.40
CA GLY A 158 23.59 -2.22 -14.86
C GLY A 158 23.50 -2.31 -13.33
N GLU A 159 23.07 -1.25 -12.66
CA GLU A 159 22.93 -1.22 -11.20
C GLU A 159 21.73 -2.06 -10.76
N ARG A 160 21.89 -2.79 -9.66
CA ARG A 160 20.78 -3.52 -9.05
C ARG A 160 20.00 -2.59 -8.14
N PHE A 161 18.69 -2.72 -8.16
CA PHE A 161 17.84 -2.01 -7.23
C PHE A 161 17.97 -2.63 -5.83
N ASP A 162 18.15 -1.77 -4.83
CA ASP A 162 18.17 -2.15 -3.41
C ASP A 162 16.95 -1.52 -2.71
N PRO A 163 15.92 -2.33 -2.35
CA PRO A 163 14.72 -1.83 -1.69
C PRO A 163 14.97 -1.28 -0.28
N CYS A 164 16.14 -1.52 0.30
CA CYS A 164 16.52 -1.10 1.64
C CYS A 164 17.59 0.02 1.65
N ALA A 165 17.93 0.58 0.48
CA ALA A 165 18.92 1.66 0.37
C ALA A 165 18.43 2.95 1.03
N ASP A 166 17.15 3.29 0.85
CA ASP A 166 16.53 4.41 1.54
C ASP A 166 16.23 4.06 3.00
N LYS A 167 16.51 5.01 3.90
CA LYS A 167 16.36 4.80 5.35
C LYS A 167 14.90 4.48 5.73
N GLN A 168 13.93 5.21 5.19
CA GLN A 168 12.52 4.99 5.51
C GLN A 168 12.00 3.72 4.84
N ALA A 169 12.38 3.45 3.59
CA ALA A 169 12.05 2.18 2.92
C ALA A 169 12.55 0.98 3.74
N LYS A 170 13.78 1.07 4.26
CA LYS A 170 14.38 0.06 5.14
C LYS A 170 13.57 -0.16 6.42
N GLU A 171 13.17 0.92 7.10
CA GLU A 171 12.37 0.87 8.33
C GLU A 171 11.00 0.23 8.10
N VAL A 172 10.31 0.54 7.00
CA VAL A 172 8.95 0.03 6.79
C VAL A 172 8.90 -1.39 6.21
N GLN A 173 9.90 -1.79 5.43
CA GLN A 173 9.84 -3.02 4.61
C GLN A 173 10.91 -4.05 4.96
N CYS A 174 12.08 -3.64 5.45
CA CYS A 174 13.24 -4.53 5.57
C CYS A 174 13.57 -4.91 7.03
N GLN A 175 13.60 -3.95 7.95
CA GLN A 175 13.86 -4.19 9.36
C GLN A 175 13.44 -3.01 10.23
N ASP A 176 12.96 -3.28 11.44
CA ASP A 176 12.56 -2.23 12.37
C ASP A 176 12.56 -2.71 13.82
N VAL A 177 12.61 -1.74 14.74
CA VAL A 177 12.29 -1.89 16.16
C VAL A 177 11.38 -0.72 16.53
N ARG A 178 10.09 -0.99 16.77
CA ARG A 178 9.09 0.06 17.00
C ARG A 178 8.23 -0.20 18.23
N LEU A 179 7.90 0.88 18.92
CA LEU A 179 6.84 0.91 19.92
C LEU A 179 5.51 1.09 19.16
N LEU A 180 4.60 0.15 19.34
CA LEU A 180 3.24 0.21 18.82
C LEU A 180 2.40 1.01 19.81
N ASP A 181 1.63 0.32 20.67
CA ASP A 181 0.78 0.93 21.66
C ASP A 181 1.59 1.34 22.89
N ALA A 182 1.27 2.49 23.45
CA ALA A 182 1.84 2.97 24.71
C ALA A 182 0.90 4.02 25.30
N TYR A 183 0.06 3.60 26.24
CA TYR A 183 -0.93 4.47 26.85
C TYR A 183 -1.12 4.17 28.33
N VAL A 184 -1.56 5.19 29.05
CA VAL A 184 -2.12 5.05 30.40
C VAL A 184 -3.63 4.99 30.29
N PHE A 185 -4.26 4.24 31.18
CA PHE A 185 -5.70 4.18 31.27
C PHE A 185 -6.17 4.29 32.72
N ALA A 186 -7.41 4.72 32.87
CA ALA A 186 -8.08 4.77 34.15
C ALA A 186 -9.58 4.51 33.96
N ASP A 187 -10.13 3.71 34.86
CA ASP A 187 -11.52 3.32 34.87
C ASP A 187 -12.16 3.78 36.18
N TRP A 188 -13.41 4.22 36.11
CA TRP A 188 -14.19 4.63 37.27
C TRP A 188 -15.64 4.20 37.12
N ASP A 189 -16.25 3.85 38.23
CA ASP A 189 -17.66 3.51 38.32
C ASP A 189 -18.38 4.57 39.15
N PHE A 190 -19.01 5.55 38.49
CA PHE A 190 -19.79 6.58 39.16
C PHE A 190 -21.23 6.11 39.41
N ASN A 191 -21.92 6.79 40.34
CA ASN A 191 -23.29 6.49 40.73
C ASN A 191 -23.47 5.00 41.06
N ASP A 192 -22.70 4.47 42.02
CA ASP A 192 -22.79 3.06 42.45
C ASP A 192 -22.66 2.02 41.31
N GLY A 193 -21.90 2.34 40.24
CA GLY A 193 -21.68 1.45 39.09
C GLY A 193 -22.63 1.64 37.92
N TYR A 194 -23.58 2.58 37.99
CA TYR A 194 -24.50 2.86 36.88
C TYR A 194 -23.86 3.66 35.74
N ASN A 195 -22.75 4.36 36.01
CA ASN A 195 -22.07 5.21 35.04
C ASN A 195 -20.57 4.86 34.98
N PRO A 196 -20.19 3.78 34.27
CA PRO A 196 -18.79 3.46 34.03
C PRO A 196 -18.17 4.52 33.13
N VAL A 197 -16.94 4.93 33.46
CA VAL A 197 -16.13 5.89 32.72
C VAL A 197 -14.75 5.32 32.53
N SER A 198 -14.33 5.21 31.27
CA SER A 198 -12.98 4.83 30.89
C SER A 198 -12.29 5.99 30.20
N VAL A 199 -11.01 6.19 30.51
CA VAL A 199 -10.15 7.19 29.86
C VAL A 199 -8.85 6.53 29.47
N ARG A 200 -8.35 6.86 28.27
CA ARG A 200 -7.03 6.45 27.78
C ARG A 200 -6.28 7.64 27.23
N LEU A 201 -4.99 7.75 27.53
CA LEU A 201 -4.11 8.79 27.02
C LEU A 201 -2.79 8.19 26.56
N GLY A 202 -2.43 8.40 25.30
CA GLY A 202 -1.19 7.89 24.71
C GLY A 202 -1.41 7.33 23.31
N ARG A 203 -0.44 6.56 22.82
CA ARG A 203 -0.50 5.89 21.53
C ARG A 203 -1.38 4.65 21.62
N GLN A 204 -2.49 4.64 20.89
CA GLN A 204 -3.48 3.57 20.95
C GLN A 204 -4.21 3.42 19.61
N VAL A 205 -5.01 2.36 19.51
CA VAL A 205 -5.92 2.06 18.41
C VAL A 205 -7.35 2.05 18.97
N ILE A 206 -8.31 2.64 18.26
CA ILE A 206 -9.73 2.64 18.67
C ILE A 206 -10.52 1.72 17.74
N SER A 207 -11.23 0.74 18.30
CA SER A 207 -12.10 -0.16 17.51
C SER A 207 -13.48 0.47 17.32
N TRP A 208 -13.68 1.14 16.19
CA TRP A 208 -14.97 1.68 15.75
C TRP A 208 -15.39 1.06 14.41
N GLY A 209 -16.71 0.86 14.25
CA GLY A 209 -17.29 0.18 13.08
C GLY A 209 -17.48 -1.32 13.26
N GLU A 210 -18.16 -1.94 12.30
CA GLU A 210 -18.53 -3.36 12.30
C GLU A 210 -17.90 -4.15 11.15
N SER A 211 -17.29 -3.44 10.18
CA SER A 211 -16.65 -4.07 9.05
C SER A 211 -15.47 -4.94 9.47
N THR A 212 -15.38 -6.12 8.87
CA THR A 212 -14.35 -7.10 9.21
C THR A 212 -13.37 -7.34 8.06
N LEU A 213 -13.85 -7.35 6.81
CA LEU A 213 -13.09 -7.79 5.63
C LEU A 213 -12.96 -6.72 4.55
N ILE A 214 -13.91 -5.78 4.43
CA ILE A 214 -13.88 -4.70 3.44
C ILE A 214 -13.42 -3.42 4.15
N PRO A 215 -12.21 -2.90 3.86
CA PRO A 215 -11.68 -1.72 4.53
C PRO A 215 -12.43 -0.45 4.11
N HIS A 216 -12.00 0.71 4.62
CA HIS A 216 -12.60 2.01 4.31
C HIS A 216 -14.01 2.20 4.88
N GLY A 217 -14.36 1.39 5.87
CA GLY A 217 -15.50 1.61 6.75
C GLY A 217 -15.31 2.75 7.76
N ILE A 218 -16.08 2.68 8.85
CA ILE A 218 -15.99 3.64 9.97
C ILE A 218 -14.62 3.56 10.66
N GLY A 219 -13.99 2.38 10.69
CA GLY A 219 -12.67 2.12 11.29
C GLY A 219 -11.47 2.80 10.60
N VAL A 220 -11.70 3.71 9.64
CA VAL A 220 -10.65 4.45 8.89
C VAL A 220 -9.72 5.27 9.79
N ILE A 221 -10.09 5.49 11.05
CA ILE A 221 -9.26 6.19 12.05
C ILE A 221 -7.91 5.50 12.31
N ASN A 222 -7.83 4.18 12.15
CA ASN A 222 -6.59 3.45 12.45
C ASN A 222 -5.80 3.23 11.15
N PRO A 223 -4.64 3.90 10.95
CA PRO A 223 -3.77 3.57 9.83
C PRO A 223 -3.19 2.17 10.02
N VAL A 224 -2.89 1.55 8.88
CA VAL A 224 -2.32 0.20 8.81
C VAL A 224 -1.00 0.22 8.04
N ASP A 225 -0.12 -0.69 8.41
CA ASP A 225 1.09 -1.04 7.68
C ASP A 225 0.82 -2.22 6.75
N LEU A 226 0.69 -1.94 5.46
CA LEU A 226 0.42 -2.96 4.45
C LEU A 226 1.65 -3.85 4.20
N ASN A 227 2.85 -3.40 4.57
CA ASN A 227 4.07 -4.20 4.43
C ASN A 227 4.02 -5.37 5.42
N ILE A 228 3.69 -5.10 6.69
CA ILE A 228 3.58 -6.11 7.76
C ILE A 228 2.41 -7.06 7.53
N LEU A 229 1.24 -6.59 7.08
CA LEU A 229 0.07 -7.46 6.83
C LEU A 229 0.35 -8.57 5.81
N ASN A 230 1.29 -8.33 4.90
CA ASN A 230 1.64 -9.26 3.84
C ASN A 230 2.84 -10.14 4.19
N GLN A 231 3.44 -9.97 5.38
CA GLN A 231 4.54 -10.82 5.83
C GLN A 231 4.06 -12.22 6.25
N PRO A 232 4.93 -13.24 6.15
CA PRO A 232 4.66 -14.57 6.69
C PRO A 232 4.28 -14.52 8.18
N GLY A 233 3.13 -15.11 8.52
CA GLY A 233 2.63 -15.15 9.90
C GLY A 233 2.27 -13.77 10.47
N ALA A 234 1.85 -12.81 9.63
CA ALA A 234 1.35 -11.50 10.03
C ALA A 234 0.16 -11.60 11.01
N GLU A 235 0.17 -10.72 12.02
CA GLU A 235 -0.97 -10.54 12.93
C GLU A 235 -1.52 -9.13 12.81
N LEU A 236 -2.84 -8.98 12.93
CA LEU A 236 -3.50 -7.68 12.77
C LEU A 236 -2.99 -6.64 13.79
N LYS A 237 -2.65 -7.08 15.02
CA LYS A 237 -2.11 -6.21 16.07
C LYS A 237 -0.72 -5.64 15.76
N GLU A 238 0.03 -6.27 14.85
CA GLU A 238 1.34 -5.77 14.38
C GLU A 238 1.17 -4.72 13.27
N ALA A 239 0.06 -4.81 12.53
CA ALA A 239 -0.19 -4.00 11.36
C ALA A 239 -0.81 -2.64 11.68
N PHE A 240 -1.62 -2.53 12.73
CA PHE A 240 -2.12 -1.22 13.13
C PHE A 240 -0.97 -0.31 13.56
N ARG A 241 -1.07 0.96 13.18
CA ARG A 241 -0.12 2.01 13.54
C ARG A 241 -0.76 2.90 14.61
N PRO A 242 -0.45 2.69 15.91
CA PRO A 242 -1.13 3.41 16.98
C PRO A 242 -0.77 4.89 16.97
N GLN A 243 -1.74 5.73 17.33
CA GLN A 243 -1.62 7.18 17.25
C GLN A 243 -1.80 7.80 18.64
N GLY A 244 -1.04 8.84 18.95
CA GLY A 244 -1.21 9.65 20.15
C GLY A 244 -2.59 10.31 20.19
N MET A 245 -3.41 9.92 21.17
CA MET A 245 -4.75 10.45 21.35
C MET A 245 -5.21 10.38 22.81
N PHE A 246 -6.15 11.27 23.12
CA PHE A 246 -7.03 11.13 24.27
C PHE A 246 -8.32 10.45 23.82
N TRP A 247 -8.74 9.41 24.52
CA TRP A 247 -10.00 8.71 24.29
C TRP A 247 -10.77 8.56 25.60
N THR A 248 -12.09 8.65 25.54
CA THR A 248 -12.97 8.41 26.68
C THR A 248 -14.25 7.72 26.26
N SER A 249 -14.79 6.90 27.17
CA SER A 249 -16.11 6.26 27.08
C SER A 249 -16.86 6.50 28.38
N ILE A 250 -18.14 6.89 28.26
CA ILE A 250 -19.01 7.20 29.40
C ILE A 250 -20.33 6.46 29.20
N GLY A 251 -20.67 5.55 30.11
CA GLY A 251 -22.01 5.00 30.24
C GLY A 251 -22.96 6.08 30.75
N ILE A 252 -23.98 6.46 29.97
CA ILE A 252 -24.98 7.46 30.35
C ILE A 252 -26.17 6.79 31.05
N THR A 253 -26.62 5.66 30.50
CA THR A 253 -27.64 4.77 31.09
C THR A 253 -27.23 3.32 30.86
N GLU A 254 -27.99 2.36 31.40
CA GLU A 254 -27.81 0.91 31.14
C GLU A 254 -27.85 0.54 29.63
N LYS A 255 -28.35 1.43 28.77
CA LYS A 255 -28.56 1.19 27.34
C LYS A 255 -27.86 2.20 26.43
N LEU A 256 -27.24 3.24 27.00
CA LEU A 256 -26.73 4.36 26.21
C LEU A 256 -25.33 4.72 26.70
N SER A 257 -24.37 4.76 25.79
CA SER A 257 -23.01 5.25 26.06
C SER A 257 -22.57 6.27 25.03
N LEU A 258 -21.66 7.14 25.45
CA LEU A 258 -21.00 8.14 24.62
C LEU A 258 -19.50 7.90 24.67
N GLU A 259 -18.89 7.74 23.50
CA GLU A 259 -17.44 7.70 23.34
C GLU A 259 -16.98 8.94 22.57
N GLY A 260 -15.76 9.39 22.87
CA GLY A 260 -15.12 10.47 22.14
C GLY A 260 -13.61 10.36 22.14
N PHE A 261 -12.99 10.90 21.09
CA PHE A 261 -11.54 11.02 21.02
C PHE A 261 -11.09 12.37 20.48
N TYR A 262 -9.89 12.76 20.89
CA TYR A 262 -9.11 13.82 20.26
C TYR A 262 -7.71 13.30 19.98
N GLN A 263 -7.33 13.31 18.70
CA GLN A 263 -6.05 12.81 18.23
C GLN A 263 -5.08 13.98 18.00
N TYR A 264 -3.87 13.85 18.51
CA TYR A 264 -2.81 14.89 18.46
C TYR A 264 -1.54 14.40 17.76
N GLU A 265 -1.57 13.22 17.16
CA GLU A 265 -0.49 12.64 16.37
C GLU A 265 -1.10 11.97 15.13
N TRP A 266 -0.74 12.42 13.94
CA TRP A 266 -1.21 11.86 12.67
C TRP A 266 -0.19 10.88 12.10
N GLU A 267 -0.70 9.83 11.45
CA GLU A 267 0.13 8.81 10.81
C GLU A 267 -0.50 8.34 9.49
N PRO A 268 0.28 8.19 8.40
CA PRO A 268 -0.22 7.65 7.15
C PRO A 268 -0.31 6.12 7.20
N ILE A 269 -1.06 5.55 6.26
CA ILE A 269 -0.90 4.17 5.86
C ILE A 269 0.46 4.02 5.18
N TRP A 270 1.17 2.96 5.55
CA TRP A 270 2.37 2.57 4.81
C TRP A 270 1.97 1.64 3.68
N VAL A 271 2.09 2.16 2.46
CA VAL A 271 1.95 1.38 1.23
C VAL A 271 3.19 0.51 1.02
N PRO A 272 3.07 -0.61 0.29
CA PRO A 272 4.21 -1.41 -0.13
C PRO A 272 5.34 -0.53 -0.69
N ALA A 273 6.55 -0.64 -0.14
CA ALA A 273 7.69 0.12 -0.67
C ALA A 273 8.04 -0.35 -2.10
N PRO A 274 8.51 0.53 -3.00
CA PRO A 274 9.01 0.15 -4.33
C PRO A 274 10.00 -1.02 -4.27
N GLY A 275 9.77 -2.02 -5.12
CA GLY A 275 10.57 -3.25 -5.16
C GLY A 275 10.20 -4.32 -4.12
N SER A 276 9.28 -4.06 -3.19
CA SER A 276 8.65 -5.11 -2.38
C SER A 276 7.71 -5.98 -3.23
N PHE A 277 7.61 -7.28 -2.97
CA PHE A 277 6.95 -8.23 -3.89
C PHE A 277 5.50 -7.89 -4.25
N LEU A 278 4.73 -7.26 -3.35
CA LEU A 278 3.34 -6.87 -3.61
C LEU A 278 3.16 -5.40 -3.98
N SER A 279 4.23 -4.61 -4.14
CA SER A 279 4.10 -3.23 -4.62
C SER A 279 3.71 -3.18 -6.10
N THR A 280 2.69 -2.40 -6.43
CA THR A 280 2.23 -2.14 -7.79
C THR A 280 2.64 -0.75 -8.28
N ASN A 281 3.51 -0.06 -7.54
CA ASN A 281 4.02 1.26 -7.90
C ASN A 281 5.51 1.38 -7.55
N ASP A 282 6.28 1.98 -8.44
CA ASP A 282 7.75 2.00 -8.38
C ASP A 282 8.31 3.34 -7.86
N PHE A 283 7.43 4.34 -7.71
CA PHE A 283 7.80 5.68 -7.23
C PHE A 283 6.96 6.16 -6.04
N ALA A 284 5.76 5.61 -5.84
CA ALA A 284 4.92 5.89 -4.69
C ALA A 284 5.32 5.00 -3.50
N GLY A 285 5.62 5.62 -2.37
CA GLY A 285 6.16 4.95 -1.17
C GLY A 285 7.59 5.43 -0.86
N TYR A 286 8.11 5.02 0.31
CA TYR A 286 9.46 5.42 0.73
C TYR A 286 10.52 4.81 -0.19
N GLY A 287 11.55 5.59 -0.54
CA GLY A 287 12.60 5.19 -1.49
C GLY A 287 12.23 5.30 -2.98
N GLY A 288 10.99 5.63 -3.33
CA GLY A 288 10.55 5.70 -4.74
C GLY A 288 11.22 6.77 -5.60
N TYR A 289 11.82 7.79 -4.99
CA TYR A 289 12.61 8.80 -5.71
C TYR A 289 13.83 8.22 -6.44
N VAL A 290 14.29 7.02 -6.09
CA VAL A 290 15.40 6.36 -6.78
C VAL A 290 15.03 6.02 -8.21
N ASN A 291 13.79 5.59 -8.45
CA ASN A 291 13.33 5.24 -9.80
C ASN A 291 12.75 6.45 -10.52
N ASN A 292 12.21 7.46 -9.83
CA ASN A 292 11.39 8.53 -10.41
C ASN A 292 10.12 8.00 -11.09
N ALA A 293 9.17 8.90 -11.36
CA ALA A 293 8.05 8.56 -12.22
C ALA A 293 8.49 8.66 -13.69
N GLN A 294 8.44 7.54 -14.41
CA GLN A 294 8.81 7.42 -15.81
C GLN A 294 7.72 8.01 -16.71
N LEU A 295 8.13 8.82 -17.69
CA LEU A 295 7.26 9.41 -18.69
C LEU A 295 7.48 8.77 -20.07
N GLY A 296 6.54 9.01 -20.97
CA GLY A 296 6.66 8.61 -22.37
C GLY A 296 6.20 7.18 -22.66
N PHE A 297 5.41 6.59 -21.77
CA PHE A 297 4.63 5.39 -22.05
C PHE A 297 5.48 4.19 -22.52
N THR A 298 6.56 3.92 -21.79
CA THR A 298 7.61 2.93 -22.12
C THR A 298 8.41 3.18 -23.40
N ALA A 299 8.32 4.37 -24.00
CA ALA A 299 9.18 4.73 -25.14
C ALA A 299 10.66 4.93 -24.76
N ASN A 300 10.99 4.90 -23.47
CA ASN A 300 12.33 5.10 -22.91
C ASN A 300 12.61 3.98 -21.91
N PRO A 301 13.89 3.66 -21.64
CA PRO A 301 14.23 2.80 -20.52
C PRO A 301 13.94 3.50 -19.19
N ASP A 302 13.94 2.72 -18.11
CA ASP A 302 13.79 3.27 -16.77
C ASP A 302 14.99 4.16 -16.40
N LEU A 303 14.71 5.44 -16.19
CA LEU A 303 15.68 6.47 -15.88
C LEU A 303 15.73 6.70 -14.36
N THR A 304 16.64 6.01 -13.68
CA THR A 304 16.88 6.22 -12.25
C THR A 304 17.41 7.63 -11.98
N LEU A 305 17.22 8.13 -10.75
CA LEU A 305 17.74 9.44 -10.34
C LEU A 305 19.25 9.53 -10.52
N ASN A 306 20.00 8.49 -10.15
CA ASN A 306 21.45 8.45 -10.33
C ASN A 306 21.86 8.54 -11.81
N PHE A 307 21.14 7.86 -12.69
CA PHE A 307 21.39 7.97 -14.12
C PHE A 307 21.13 9.39 -14.63
N ILE A 308 19.99 9.99 -14.28
CA ILE A 308 19.67 11.36 -14.69
C ILE A 308 20.71 12.35 -14.15
N ILE A 309 21.12 12.24 -12.88
CA ILE A 309 22.21 13.05 -12.30
C ILE A 309 23.48 12.92 -13.14
N SER A 310 23.87 11.70 -13.52
CA SER A 310 25.07 11.48 -14.35
C SER A 310 24.99 12.16 -15.72
N GLU A 311 23.79 12.32 -16.28
CA GLU A 311 23.55 13.02 -17.54
C GLU A 311 23.51 14.54 -17.34
N MET A 312 22.96 15.02 -16.23
CA MET A 312 22.99 16.44 -15.86
C MET A 312 24.42 16.93 -15.58
N GLU A 313 25.29 16.08 -15.03
CA GLU A 313 26.73 16.34 -14.90
C GLU A 313 27.41 16.59 -16.26
N LYS A 314 27.01 15.85 -17.30
CA LYS A 314 27.52 16.07 -18.66
C LYS A 314 27.06 17.43 -19.20
N ILE A 315 25.83 17.84 -18.93
CA ILE A 315 25.30 19.16 -19.32
C ILE A 315 26.03 20.27 -18.56
N GLY A 316 26.22 20.14 -17.25
CA GLY A 316 26.98 21.09 -16.43
C GLY A 316 28.42 21.27 -16.92
N ALA A 317 29.12 20.17 -17.21
CA ALA A 317 30.47 20.20 -17.77
C ALA A 317 30.51 20.82 -19.18
N ALA A 318 29.53 20.50 -20.04
CA ALA A 318 29.41 21.08 -21.37
C ALA A 318 29.19 22.61 -21.31
N ALA A 319 28.35 23.07 -20.38
CA ALA A 319 28.13 24.49 -20.14
C ALA A 319 29.41 25.22 -19.70
N LEU A 320 30.18 24.63 -18.77
CA LEU A 320 31.46 25.19 -18.30
C LEU A 320 32.54 25.23 -19.40
N SER A 321 32.49 24.31 -20.37
CA SER A 321 33.46 24.29 -21.48
C SER A 321 33.37 25.51 -22.39
N GLY A 322 32.20 26.14 -22.48
CA GLY A 322 31.90 27.21 -23.44
C GLY A 322 31.95 26.77 -24.91
N GLN A 323 32.05 25.47 -25.21
CA GLN A 323 32.18 24.92 -26.56
C GLN A 323 30.83 24.48 -27.16
N VAL A 324 29.81 24.30 -26.33
CA VAL A 324 28.45 23.90 -26.75
C VAL A 324 27.55 25.13 -26.77
N SER A 325 26.74 25.27 -27.83
CA SER A 325 25.85 26.43 -27.96
C SER A 325 24.76 26.40 -26.90
N ALA A 326 24.25 27.57 -26.50
CA ALA A 326 23.13 27.65 -25.54
C ALA A 326 21.87 26.93 -26.03
N ALA A 327 21.63 26.92 -27.35
CA ALA A 327 20.51 26.20 -27.95
C ALA A 327 20.68 24.69 -27.82
N ASP A 328 21.90 24.16 -28.06
CA ASP A 328 22.17 22.74 -27.92
C ASP A 328 22.10 22.29 -26.45
N LEU A 329 22.62 23.10 -25.51
CA LEU A 329 22.46 22.84 -24.07
C LEU A 329 20.98 22.82 -23.66
N GLY A 330 20.16 23.72 -24.20
CA GLY A 330 18.72 23.71 -23.99
C GLY A 330 18.06 22.43 -24.51
N ASN A 331 18.42 21.98 -25.71
CA ASN A 331 17.92 20.71 -26.27
C ASN A 331 18.35 19.50 -25.44
N MET A 332 19.59 19.49 -24.93
CA MET A 332 20.08 18.44 -24.03
C MET A 332 19.29 18.40 -22.71
N MET A 333 18.95 19.57 -22.14
CA MET A 333 18.12 19.67 -20.94
C MET A 333 16.73 19.05 -21.18
N LEU A 334 16.08 19.48 -22.26
CA LEU A 334 14.76 18.99 -22.66
C LEU A 334 14.75 17.48 -22.89
N ALA A 335 15.85 16.88 -23.36
CA ALA A 335 15.93 15.46 -23.62
C ALA A 335 15.68 14.58 -22.38
N TYR A 336 15.96 15.08 -21.17
CA TYR A 336 15.73 14.35 -19.92
C TYR A 336 14.54 14.87 -19.13
N SER A 337 14.35 16.18 -19.08
CA SER A 337 13.25 16.79 -18.33
C SER A 337 11.87 16.45 -18.89
N THR A 338 11.77 15.97 -20.13
CA THR A 338 10.52 15.45 -20.72
C THR A 338 10.35 13.93 -20.60
N LYS A 339 11.23 13.23 -19.88
CA LYS A 339 11.22 11.76 -19.77
C LYS A 339 10.99 11.23 -18.35
N ALA A 340 11.16 12.06 -17.34
CA ALA A 340 10.94 11.67 -15.95
C ALA A 340 10.35 12.83 -15.15
N THR A 341 9.49 12.50 -14.19
CA THR A 341 9.04 13.41 -13.13
C THR A 341 9.79 13.05 -11.85
N LEU A 342 10.45 14.04 -11.24
CA LEU A 342 11.20 13.85 -10.00
C LEU A 342 10.25 13.68 -8.81
N ILE A 343 10.62 12.88 -7.82
CA ILE A 343 9.80 12.68 -6.61
C ILE A 343 10.33 13.54 -5.46
N GLN A 344 9.51 14.48 -5.01
CA GLN A 344 9.74 15.31 -3.83
C GLN A 344 9.42 14.57 -2.54
N ASP A 345 9.87 15.15 -1.42
CA ASP A 345 9.49 14.68 -0.10
C ASP A 345 7.99 14.86 0.14
N GLN A 346 7.41 13.92 0.87
CA GLN A 346 5.97 13.87 1.13
C GLN A 346 5.50 15.08 1.95
N SER A 347 4.34 15.62 1.60
CA SER A 347 3.64 16.65 2.38
C SER A 347 2.69 15.98 3.38
N LYS A 348 3.17 15.78 4.61
CA LYS A 348 2.39 15.16 5.69
C LYS A 348 1.22 16.06 6.11
N ALA A 349 0.11 15.44 6.51
CA ALA A 349 -0.97 16.16 7.17
C ALA A 349 -0.53 16.65 8.56
N ARG A 350 -1.24 17.66 9.07
CA ARG A 350 -1.07 18.16 10.43
C ARG A 350 -1.44 17.09 11.47
N ASN A 351 -0.90 17.27 12.67
CA ASN A 351 -1.13 16.36 13.79
C ASN A 351 -2.44 16.64 14.53
N ASP A 352 -2.96 17.87 14.46
CA ASP A 352 -4.13 18.35 15.19
C ASP A 352 -5.40 18.36 14.31
N GLY A 353 -6.54 18.79 14.88
CA GLY A 353 -7.80 18.91 14.14
C GLY A 353 -8.57 17.59 13.95
N GLN A 354 -8.09 16.48 14.50
CA GLN A 354 -8.70 15.17 14.36
C GLN A 354 -9.45 14.75 15.62
N TYR A 355 -10.74 14.47 15.50
CA TYR A 355 -11.61 14.16 16.63
C TYR A 355 -12.85 13.38 16.16
N GLY A 356 -13.51 12.71 17.09
CA GLY A 356 -14.76 12.04 16.80
C GLY A 356 -15.59 11.75 18.02
N LEU A 357 -16.87 11.50 17.77
CA LEU A 357 -17.89 11.13 18.75
C LEU A 357 -18.64 9.90 18.26
N LYS A 358 -18.95 8.99 19.19
CA LYS A 358 -19.82 7.84 18.96
C LYS A 358 -20.88 7.79 20.04
N LEU A 359 -22.14 7.67 19.63
CA LEU A 359 -23.25 7.34 20.50
C LEU A 359 -23.64 5.88 20.28
N ALA A 360 -23.54 5.04 21.31
CA ALA A 360 -23.95 3.66 21.23
C ALA A 360 -25.26 3.43 22.01
N TYR A 361 -26.20 2.72 21.39
CA TYR A 361 -27.48 2.37 21.99
C TYR A 361 -27.72 0.86 21.93
N TYR A 362 -27.85 0.24 23.10
CA TYR A 362 -28.21 -1.16 23.25
C TYR A 362 -29.73 -1.31 23.35
N ALA A 363 -30.32 -2.11 22.45
CA ALA A 363 -31.75 -2.29 22.30
C ALA A 363 -32.16 -3.76 22.58
N PRO A 364 -32.36 -4.14 23.86
CA PRO A 364 -32.80 -5.48 24.24
C PRO A 364 -34.10 -5.92 23.54
N GLN A 365 -35.02 -4.97 23.31
CA GLN A 365 -36.30 -5.23 22.67
C GLN A 365 -36.19 -5.59 21.18
N LEU A 366 -35.01 -5.43 20.57
CA LEU A 366 -34.72 -5.76 19.17
C LEU A 366 -33.71 -6.91 19.12
N ALA A 367 -33.94 -8.00 19.86
CA ALA A 367 -33.04 -9.15 19.92
C ALA A 367 -31.60 -8.75 20.30
N ASP A 368 -31.48 -7.94 21.37
CA ASP A 368 -30.19 -7.49 21.90
C ASP A 368 -29.31 -6.77 20.86
N THR A 369 -29.94 -6.01 19.96
CA THR A 369 -29.22 -5.26 18.91
C THR A 369 -28.48 -4.06 19.51
N GLU A 370 -27.23 -3.87 19.11
CA GLU A 370 -26.45 -2.67 19.36
C GLU A 370 -26.49 -1.76 18.14
N PHE A 371 -26.69 -0.46 18.35
CA PHE A 371 -26.63 0.57 17.32
C PHE A 371 -25.51 1.56 17.65
N GLY A 372 -24.81 2.03 16.63
CA GLY A 372 -23.81 3.09 16.74
C GLY A 372 -24.12 4.26 15.79
N LEU A 373 -24.01 5.49 16.29
CA LEU A 373 -24.00 6.71 15.47
C LEU A 373 -22.64 7.39 15.64
N TYR A 374 -22.02 7.78 14.53
CA TYR A 374 -20.65 8.26 14.51
C TYR A 374 -20.55 9.60 13.79
N PHE A 375 -19.69 10.46 14.31
CA PHE A 375 -19.18 11.63 13.61
C PHE A 375 -17.68 11.73 13.85
N MET A 376 -16.89 12.02 12.81
CA MET A 376 -15.46 12.34 12.97
C MET A 376 -14.97 13.33 11.91
N ASN A 377 -13.99 14.16 12.29
CA ASN A 377 -13.14 14.92 11.38
C ASN A 377 -11.76 14.26 11.40
N TYR A 378 -11.21 13.91 10.23
CA TYR A 378 -9.90 13.28 10.12
C TYR A 378 -9.13 13.77 8.89
N HIS A 379 -7.82 13.51 8.86
CA HIS A 379 -7.00 13.78 7.67
C HIS A 379 -6.74 12.49 6.92
N SER A 380 -6.70 12.54 5.59
CA SER A 380 -6.46 11.34 4.78
C SER A 380 -5.22 10.60 5.29
N ARG A 381 -5.35 9.30 5.49
CA ARG A 381 -4.20 8.42 5.79
C ARG A 381 -3.65 7.79 4.52
N ARG A 382 -4.32 8.00 3.39
CA ARG A 382 -4.01 7.38 2.11
C ARG A 382 -3.30 8.40 1.22
N PRO A 383 -2.20 7.99 0.57
CA PRO A 383 -1.41 8.89 -0.25
C PRO A 383 -2.18 9.26 -1.52
N LEU A 384 -2.07 10.52 -1.90
CA LEU A 384 -2.45 11.06 -3.21
C LEU A 384 -1.24 11.73 -3.83
N ILE A 385 -1.24 11.91 -5.15
CA ILE A 385 -0.18 12.56 -5.89
C ILE A 385 -0.68 13.94 -6.32
N SER A 386 0.12 14.95 -6.04
CA SER A 386 0.03 16.31 -6.58
C SER A 386 1.45 16.74 -6.98
N GLY A 387 1.67 17.96 -7.47
CA GLY A 387 3.03 18.30 -7.88
C GLY A 387 3.23 19.69 -8.42
N THR A 388 4.45 19.97 -8.85
CA THR A 388 4.81 21.19 -9.59
C THR A 388 5.02 20.83 -11.06
N VAL A 389 4.38 21.58 -11.96
CA VAL A 389 4.53 21.38 -13.41
C VAL A 389 5.87 21.91 -13.91
N SER A 390 6.37 21.38 -15.02
CA SER A 390 7.61 21.84 -15.66
C SER A 390 7.55 23.32 -16.09
N ASP A 391 8.72 23.96 -16.15
CA ASP A 391 8.89 25.25 -16.83
C ASP A 391 9.94 25.15 -17.95
N PHE A 392 9.45 25.19 -19.20
CA PHE A 392 10.29 25.11 -20.40
C PHE A 392 10.52 26.46 -21.08
N ARG A 393 10.23 27.59 -20.39
CA ARG A 393 10.60 28.92 -20.90
C ARG A 393 12.12 29.06 -20.98
N ALA A 394 12.59 29.88 -21.91
CA ALA A 394 14.02 30.04 -22.16
C ALA A 394 14.78 30.51 -20.91
N GLU A 395 14.16 31.35 -20.09
CA GLU A 395 14.71 31.84 -18.83
C GLU A 395 14.92 30.71 -17.81
N ALA A 396 13.95 29.81 -17.67
CA ALA A 396 14.02 28.66 -16.76
C ALA A 396 15.08 27.65 -17.22
N ILE A 397 15.11 27.33 -18.52
CA ILE A 397 16.14 26.46 -19.10
C ILE A 397 17.55 27.04 -18.85
N SER A 398 17.73 28.35 -19.09
CA SER A 398 19.02 29.01 -18.86
C SER A 398 19.40 29.04 -17.37
N ALA A 399 18.43 29.20 -16.48
CA ALA A 399 18.67 29.19 -15.03
C ALA A 399 19.11 27.80 -14.56
N ASP A 400 18.43 26.75 -15.02
CA ASP A 400 18.76 25.36 -14.70
C ASP A 400 20.16 24.99 -15.20
N ILE A 401 20.51 25.33 -16.46
CA ILE A 401 21.87 25.12 -16.99
C ILE A 401 22.92 25.84 -16.14
N GLY A 402 22.62 27.07 -15.70
CA GLY A 402 23.49 27.82 -14.78
C GLY A 402 23.66 27.12 -13.43
N ALA A 403 22.57 26.58 -12.86
CA ALA A 403 22.61 25.82 -11.62
C ALA A 403 23.43 24.52 -11.77
N LEU A 404 23.29 23.80 -12.89
CA LEU A 404 24.10 22.62 -13.20
C LEU A 404 25.58 22.96 -13.33
N ALA A 405 25.92 24.02 -14.06
CA ALA A 405 27.30 24.48 -14.22
C ALA A 405 27.94 24.90 -12.88
N ALA A 406 27.16 25.55 -12.00
CA ALA A 406 27.63 25.98 -10.68
C ALA A 406 27.90 24.81 -9.73
N ASN A 407 27.20 23.68 -9.91
CA ASN A 407 27.30 22.50 -9.05
C ASN A 407 28.00 21.30 -9.72
N ALA A 408 28.63 21.50 -10.89
CA ALA A 408 29.28 20.42 -11.65
C ALA A 408 30.33 19.66 -10.81
N GLY A 409 30.25 18.33 -10.83
CA GLY A 409 31.02 17.41 -9.99
C GLY A 409 30.41 17.13 -8.62
N SER A 410 29.25 17.74 -8.32
CA SER A 410 28.55 17.64 -7.03
C SER A 410 27.03 17.74 -7.16
N ILE A 411 26.46 17.45 -8.34
CA ILE A 411 25.01 17.44 -8.52
C ILE A 411 24.43 16.29 -7.70
N ASP A 412 23.48 16.61 -6.83
CA ASP A 412 22.76 15.68 -5.98
C ASP A 412 21.23 15.86 -6.13
N ARG A 413 20.46 15.14 -5.31
CA ARG A 413 19.00 15.21 -5.33
C ARG A 413 18.48 16.62 -5.05
N ASP A 414 19.12 17.39 -4.17
CA ASP A 414 18.65 18.73 -3.81
C ASP A 414 18.85 19.70 -4.99
N VAL A 415 20.00 19.60 -5.68
CA VAL A 415 20.22 20.32 -6.94
C VAL A 415 19.18 19.92 -7.98
N MET A 416 18.92 18.61 -8.17
CA MET A 416 17.90 18.13 -9.11
C MET A 416 16.49 18.68 -8.81
N LEU A 417 16.08 18.67 -7.54
CA LEU A 417 14.78 19.20 -7.12
C LEU A 417 14.68 20.73 -7.24
N SER A 418 15.80 21.44 -7.36
CA SER A 418 15.82 22.88 -7.62
C SER A 418 15.56 23.25 -9.08
N LEU A 419 15.77 22.33 -10.03
CA LEU A 419 15.63 22.57 -11.47
C LEU A 419 14.15 22.77 -11.84
N ASN A 420 13.84 23.80 -12.62
CA ASN A 420 12.47 24.18 -12.98
C ASN A 420 11.91 23.37 -14.16
N THR A 421 12.78 22.89 -15.03
CA THR A 421 12.40 22.15 -16.24
C THR A 421 11.86 20.75 -15.93
N PHE A 422 12.28 20.12 -14.84
CA PHE A 422 11.68 18.86 -14.39
C PHE A 422 10.36 19.11 -13.67
N SER A 423 9.32 18.38 -14.07
CA SER A 423 8.13 18.24 -13.25
C SER A 423 8.47 17.50 -11.97
N LYS A 424 7.72 17.79 -10.91
CA LYS A 424 7.98 17.25 -9.57
C LYS A 424 6.68 16.72 -8.97
N ALA A 425 6.62 15.43 -8.70
CA ALA A 425 5.50 14.81 -7.99
C ALA A 425 5.75 14.82 -6.48
N GLN A 426 4.69 15.01 -5.72
CA GLN A 426 4.68 15.04 -4.26
C GLN A 426 3.52 14.20 -3.75
N ILE A 427 3.80 13.29 -2.82
CA ILE A 427 2.76 12.58 -2.09
C ILE A 427 2.15 13.53 -1.06
N VAL A 428 0.83 13.69 -1.10
CA VAL A 428 0.07 14.57 -0.21
C VAL A 428 -1.04 13.80 0.52
N TYR A 429 -1.45 14.33 1.66
CA TYR A 429 -2.49 13.76 2.52
C TYR A 429 -3.54 14.83 2.84
N PRO A 430 -4.59 14.98 2.01
CA PRO A 430 -5.56 16.06 2.18
C PRO A 430 -6.30 15.97 3.51
N GLU A 431 -6.56 17.14 4.08
CA GLU A 431 -7.07 17.29 5.44
C GLU A 431 -8.58 17.52 5.47
N ASP A 432 -9.12 17.50 6.70
CA ASP A 432 -10.50 17.87 7.08
C ASP A 432 -11.64 17.12 6.37
N ILE A 433 -11.49 15.79 6.26
CA ILE A 433 -12.53 14.87 5.79
C ILE A 433 -13.51 14.62 6.94
N LYS A 434 -14.79 14.83 6.69
CA LYS A 434 -15.85 14.61 7.69
C LYS A 434 -16.56 13.30 7.38
N LEU A 435 -16.70 12.42 8.38
CA LEU A 435 -17.41 11.16 8.25
C LEU A 435 -18.60 11.11 9.19
N TYR A 436 -19.74 10.69 8.63
CA TYR A 436 -20.98 10.39 9.34
C TYR A 436 -21.23 8.89 9.21
N GLY A 437 -21.31 8.19 10.34
CA GLY A 437 -21.44 6.74 10.37
C GLY A 437 -22.71 6.30 11.08
N PHE A 438 -23.26 5.17 10.64
CA PHE A 438 -24.25 4.39 11.36
C PHE A 438 -23.82 2.93 11.34
N SER A 439 -23.93 2.23 12.48
CA SER A 439 -23.72 0.79 12.54
C SER A 439 -24.79 0.08 13.35
N PHE A 440 -24.96 -1.22 13.09
CA PHE A 440 -25.73 -2.11 13.93
C PHE A 440 -25.06 -3.48 14.04
N ASN A 441 -25.29 -4.17 15.14
CA ASN A 441 -24.88 -5.56 15.35
C ASN A 441 -25.99 -6.31 16.10
N THR A 442 -26.37 -7.48 15.60
CA THR A 442 -27.45 -8.29 16.17
C THR A 442 -27.19 -9.78 15.97
N ASN A 443 -27.91 -10.62 16.71
CA ASN A 443 -27.89 -12.07 16.55
C ASN A 443 -29.25 -12.59 16.09
N ILE A 444 -29.27 -13.31 14.97
CA ILE A 444 -30.44 -14.01 14.45
C ILE A 444 -30.15 -15.51 14.53
N GLY A 445 -30.57 -16.15 15.62
CA GLY A 445 -30.23 -17.54 15.90
C GLY A 445 -28.72 -17.71 16.08
N ASN A 446 -28.10 -18.56 15.27
CA ASN A 446 -26.65 -18.80 15.27
C ASN A 446 -25.86 -17.89 14.31
N THR A 447 -26.52 -16.88 13.73
CA THR A 447 -25.90 -15.91 12.82
C THR A 447 -25.77 -14.56 13.50
N SER A 448 -24.55 -14.08 13.67
CA SER A 448 -24.30 -12.66 13.94
C SER A 448 -24.42 -11.88 12.63
N VAL A 449 -25.18 -10.80 12.64
CA VAL A 449 -25.35 -9.87 11.52
C VAL A 449 -24.93 -8.50 11.98
N ALA A 450 -23.86 -7.98 11.38
CA ALA A 450 -23.34 -6.66 11.68
C ALA A 450 -23.27 -5.85 10.38
N GLY A 451 -23.64 -4.58 10.42
CA GLY A 451 -23.64 -3.74 9.23
C GLY A 451 -23.33 -2.29 9.56
N GLU A 452 -22.77 -1.59 8.57
CA GLU A 452 -22.44 -0.18 8.71
C GLU A 452 -22.63 0.59 7.40
N ILE A 453 -22.89 1.89 7.55
CA ILE A 453 -22.88 2.88 6.48
C ILE A 453 -21.97 4.02 6.91
N ALA A 454 -21.05 4.41 6.05
CA ALA A 454 -20.16 5.56 6.24
C ALA A 454 -20.34 6.53 5.07
N HIS A 455 -20.75 7.76 5.38
CA HIS A 455 -20.81 8.86 4.42
C HIS A 455 -19.69 9.85 4.70
N ARG A 456 -18.90 10.18 3.67
CA ARG A 456 -17.79 11.11 3.74
C ARG A 456 -18.11 12.36 2.95
N GLN A 457 -17.84 13.50 3.56
CA GLN A 457 -17.81 14.78 2.87
C GLN A 457 -16.37 15.15 2.53
N ASP A 458 -16.20 15.70 1.34
CA ASP A 458 -14.92 16.21 0.84
C ASP A 458 -13.83 15.12 0.71
N GLU A 459 -14.19 13.88 0.37
CA GLU A 459 -13.23 12.80 0.16
C GLU A 459 -12.37 13.09 -1.07
N PRO A 460 -11.03 13.08 -0.94
CA PRO A 460 -10.15 13.36 -2.06
C PRO A 460 -9.96 12.12 -2.95
N LEU A 461 -10.16 12.28 -4.25
CA LEU A 461 -10.05 11.25 -5.28
C LEU A 461 -9.04 11.68 -6.33
N GLN A 462 -8.10 10.80 -6.66
CA GLN A 462 -6.98 11.06 -7.56
C GLN A 462 -7.48 11.33 -8.99
N ILE A 463 -7.06 12.44 -9.58
CA ILE A 463 -7.18 12.67 -11.03
C ILE A 463 -6.32 11.63 -11.75
N ASP A 464 -6.78 11.14 -12.89
CA ASP A 464 -6.03 10.20 -13.72
C ASP A 464 -4.56 10.60 -13.87
N ASP A 465 -3.66 9.65 -13.62
CA ASP A 465 -2.24 9.94 -13.56
C ASP A 465 -1.71 10.43 -14.91
N VAL A 466 -2.24 9.92 -16.03
CA VAL A 466 -1.83 10.39 -17.36
C VAL A 466 -2.32 11.81 -17.63
N GLU A 467 -3.52 12.18 -17.21
CA GLU A 467 -4.00 13.57 -17.32
C GLU A 467 -3.14 14.53 -16.49
N LEU A 468 -2.69 14.10 -15.30
CA LEU A 468 -1.71 14.83 -14.50
C LEU A 468 -0.35 14.95 -15.19
N LEU A 469 0.15 13.87 -15.78
CA LEU A 469 1.40 13.87 -16.54
C LEU A 469 1.31 14.79 -17.77
N PHE A 470 0.16 14.78 -18.46
CA PHE A 470 -0.15 15.66 -19.59
C PHE A 470 -0.14 17.15 -19.19
N ALA A 471 -0.74 17.49 -18.05
CA ALA A 471 -0.68 18.84 -17.50
C ALA A 471 0.74 19.21 -17.03
N ALA A 472 1.46 18.27 -16.42
CA ALA A 472 2.76 18.50 -15.82
C ALA A 472 3.87 18.75 -16.83
N MET A 473 3.85 18.11 -18.01
CA MET A 473 4.97 18.18 -18.96
C MET A 473 4.55 18.50 -20.41
N PRO A 474 3.75 17.69 -21.13
CA PRO A 474 3.36 17.99 -22.52
C PRO A 474 2.69 19.35 -22.72
N GLN A 475 1.73 19.70 -21.86
CA GLN A 475 1.09 21.02 -21.89
C GLN A 475 2.11 22.15 -21.66
N GLN A 476 3.15 21.91 -20.86
CA GLN A 476 4.16 22.93 -20.58
C GLN A 476 5.08 23.17 -21.78
N LEU A 477 5.27 22.18 -22.67
CA LEU A 477 5.94 22.39 -23.95
C LEU A 477 5.10 23.29 -24.89
N ALA A 478 3.77 23.17 -24.83
CA ALA A 478 2.87 24.07 -25.55
C ALA A 478 2.92 25.50 -24.97
N ASN A 479 2.85 25.63 -23.65
CA ASN A 479 2.94 26.91 -22.95
C ASN A 479 4.25 27.66 -23.25
N ALA A 480 5.36 26.94 -23.44
CA ALA A 480 6.65 27.50 -23.84
C ALA A 480 6.76 27.80 -25.36
N GLY A 481 5.75 27.44 -26.16
CA GLY A 481 5.75 27.60 -27.62
C GLY A 481 6.63 26.60 -28.38
N LEU A 482 7.15 25.57 -27.71
CA LEU A 482 8.02 24.55 -28.29
C LEU A 482 7.22 23.46 -29.04
N ARG A 483 6.04 23.12 -28.52
CA ARG A 483 5.09 22.19 -29.13
C ARG A 483 3.66 22.70 -29.02
N PRO A 484 3.28 23.75 -29.78
CA PRO A 484 1.94 24.34 -29.71
C PRO A 484 0.81 23.35 -30.04
N ASP A 485 1.13 22.27 -30.74
CA ASP A 485 0.22 21.17 -31.07
C ASP A 485 -0.17 20.30 -29.87
N LEU A 486 0.44 20.50 -28.69
CA LEU A 486 0.08 19.81 -27.44
C LEU A 486 -0.88 20.62 -26.56
N ASP A 487 -1.28 21.82 -26.98
CA ASP A 487 -2.20 22.66 -26.20
C ASP A 487 -3.58 22.02 -26.06
N GLY A 488 -4.08 21.91 -24.83
CA GLY A 488 -5.37 21.28 -24.53
C GLY A 488 -5.32 19.75 -24.52
N ILE A 489 -4.13 19.15 -24.38
CA ILE A 489 -3.99 17.68 -24.37
C ILE A 489 -4.55 17.04 -23.08
N SER A 490 -4.43 17.71 -21.94
CA SER A 490 -4.94 17.25 -20.65
C SER A 490 -6.41 17.63 -20.46
N GLN A 491 -7.16 16.81 -19.72
CA GLN A 491 -8.50 17.16 -19.22
C GLN A 491 -8.49 18.18 -18.07
N MET A 492 -7.32 18.47 -17.49
CA MET A 492 -7.18 19.49 -16.45
C MET A 492 -7.18 20.90 -17.06
N ASP A 493 -7.59 21.89 -16.25
CA ASP A 493 -7.39 23.30 -16.59
C ASP A 493 -5.90 23.59 -16.85
N VAL A 494 -5.62 24.54 -17.75
CA VAL A 494 -4.24 24.90 -18.09
C VAL A 494 -3.56 25.57 -16.89
N ILE A 495 -2.48 24.94 -16.42
CA ILE A 495 -1.66 25.39 -15.30
C ILE A 495 -0.44 26.13 -15.86
N ASN A 496 -0.06 27.27 -15.25
CA ASN A 496 1.09 28.02 -15.75
C ASN A 496 2.42 27.30 -15.45
N PRO A 497 3.45 27.51 -16.28
CA PRO A 497 4.77 26.92 -16.08
C PRO A 497 5.33 27.16 -14.66
N GLY A 498 5.77 26.09 -14.00
CA GLY A 498 6.35 26.12 -12.65
C GLY A 498 5.35 26.25 -11.50
N GLU A 499 4.04 26.27 -11.76
CA GLU A 499 3.02 26.32 -10.71
C GLU A 499 2.69 24.93 -10.12
N TYR A 500 2.05 24.96 -8.96
CA TYR A 500 1.55 23.77 -8.28
C TYR A 500 0.23 23.29 -8.91
N ALA A 501 0.17 22.00 -9.21
CA ALA A 501 -1.01 21.27 -9.67
C ALA A 501 -1.57 20.42 -8.53
N GLU A 502 -2.80 20.73 -8.10
CA GLU A 502 -3.56 19.83 -7.23
C GLU A 502 -4.02 18.61 -8.04
N GLY A 503 -3.58 17.43 -7.62
CA GLY A 503 -3.79 16.18 -8.37
C GLY A 503 -5.01 15.37 -7.97
N PHE A 504 -5.92 15.96 -7.19
CA PHE A 504 -7.13 15.28 -6.74
C PHE A 504 -8.33 16.23 -6.80
N ILE A 505 -9.52 15.65 -6.88
CA ILE A 505 -10.78 16.38 -6.67
C ILE A 505 -11.41 15.92 -5.36
N ARG A 506 -12.29 16.73 -4.79
CA ARG A 506 -13.08 16.35 -3.62
C ARG A 506 -14.50 16.01 -4.02
N ARG A 507 -14.99 14.85 -3.58
CA ARG A 507 -16.37 14.40 -3.77
C ARG A 507 -16.89 13.76 -2.51
N ASP A 508 -18.20 13.79 -2.36
CA ASP A 508 -18.84 13.06 -1.28
C ASP A 508 -18.95 11.59 -1.66
N THR A 509 -18.76 10.69 -0.69
CA THR A 509 -18.90 9.25 -0.92
C THR A 509 -19.78 8.60 0.13
N THR A 510 -20.40 7.49 -0.23
CA THR A 510 -21.13 6.64 0.70
C THR A 510 -20.66 5.21 0.51
N GLN A 511 -20.20 4.56 1.58
CA GLN A 511 -19.93 3.13 1.63
C GLN A 511 -20.96 2.46 2.54
N ALA A 512 -21.48 1.31 2.13
CA ALA A 512 -22.35 0.48 2.95
C ALA A 512 -21.90 -0.97 2.87
N GLN A 513 -21.92 -1.68 4.01
CA GLN A 513 -21.55 -3.09 4.07
C GLN A 513 -22.28 -3.83 5.19
N VAL A 514 -22.41 -5.14 4.99
CA VAL A 514 -23.02 -6.06 5.94
C VAL A 514 -22.23 -7.36 5.98
N THR A 515 -21.97 -7.81 7.20
CA THR A 515 -21.21 -9.01 7.56
C THR A 515 -22.14 -10.00 8.25
N PHE A 516 -22.12 -11.23 7.77
CA PHE A 516 -22.81 -12.37 8.34
C PHE A 516 -21.76 -13.34 8.87
N THR A 517 -21.79 -13.64 10.16
CA THR A 517 -20.96 -14.69 10.77
C THR A 517 -21.85 -15.79 11.29
N HIS A 518 -21.76 -16.98 10.69
CA HIS A 518 -22.56 -18.14 11.06
C HIS A 518 -21.68 -19.23 11.65
N LEU A 519 -22.12 -19.76 12.80
CA LEU A 519 -21.52 -20.92 13.44
C LEU A 519 -22.37 -22.15 13.16
N PHE A 520 -21.87 -23.03 12.28
CA PHE A 520 -22.53 -24.30 11.97
C PHE A 520 -22.33 -25.34 13.08
N GLY A 521 -21.33 -25.15 13.96
CA GLY A 521 -20.94 -26.14 14.94
C GLY A 521 -20.33 -27.39 14.29
N PRO A 522 -20.36 -28.55 14.97
CA PRO A 522 -19.74 -29.77 14.47
C PRO A 522 -20.33 -30.22 13.13
N THR A 523 -19.55 -30.12 12.05
CA THR A 523 -20.00 -30.38 10.67
C THR A 523 -18.88 -31.02 9.86
N ILE A 524 -19.19 -32.02 9.01
CA ILE A 524 -18.20 -32.69 8.12
C ILE A 524 -16.97 -33.22 8.91
N GLY A 525 -17.20 -33.73 10.12
CA GLY A 525 -16.14 -34.27 10.98
C GLY A 525 -15.24 -33.23 11.66
N SER A 526 -15.47 -31.93 11.44
CA SER A 526 -14.88 -30.86 12.25
C SER A 526 -15.63 -30.69 13.57
N ASP A 527 -14.94 -30.19 14.60
CA ASP A 527 -15.56 -29.82 15.88
C ASP A 527 -16.34 -28.52 15.76
N ASN A 528 -15.91 -27.64 14.84
CA ASN A 528 -16.63 -26.42 14.51
C ASN A 528 -16.38 -26.02 13.06
N PHE A 529 -17.42 -25.53 12.38
CA PHE A 529 -17.31 -24.83 11.12
C PHE A 529 -17.88 -23.42 11.25
N THR A 530 -17.03 -22.43 11.01
CA THR A 530 -17.37 -21.01 10.99
C THR A 530 -17.35 -20.51 9.55
N PHE A 531 -18.41 -19.80 9.17
CA PHE A 531 -18.50 -19.14 7.88
C PHE A 531 -18.80 -17.67 8.08
N LEU A 532 -18.00 -16.81 7.45
CA LEU A 532 -18.22 -15.38 7.40
C LEU A 532 -18.43 -14.96 5.95
N ALA A 533 -19.45 -14.17 5.69
CA ALA A 533 -19.70 -13.53 4.40
C ALA A 533 -19.92 -12.03 4.60
N GLU A 534 -19.17 -11.21 3.87
CA GLU A 534 -19.30 -9.76 3.89
C GLU A 534 -19.57 -9.25 2.48
N VAL A 535 -20.57 -8.40 2.32
CA VAL A 535 -20.92 -7.74 1.07
C VAL A 535 -20.85 -6.24 1.30
N GLY A 536 -20.16 -5.53 0.41
CA GLY A 536 -19.99 -4.09 0.52
C GLY A 536 -20.01 -3.41 -0.84
N GLY A 537 -20.42 -2.15 -0.83
CA GLY A 537 -20.42 -1.29 -2.00
C GLY A 537 -20.16 0.16 -1.64
N VAL A 538 -19.67 0.91 -2.62
CA VAL A 538 -19.39 2.34 -2.50
C VAL A 538 -20.01 3.09 -3.67
N TRP A 539 -20.43 4.32 -3.39
CA TRP A 539 -21.01 5.27 -4.32
C TRP A 539 -20.31 6.62 -4.16
N ILE A 540 -19.90 7.22 -5.28
CA ILE A 540 -19.29 8.54 -5.36
C ILE A 540 -20.35 9.49 -5.92
N HIS A 541 -20.70 10.50 -5.13
CA HIS A 541 -21.72 11.47 -5.53
C HIS A 541 -21.08 12.52 -6.45
N ASP A 542 -21.78 12.85 -7.54
CA ASP A 542 -21.37 13.84 -8.53
C ASP A 542 -19.97 13.58 -9.13
N MET A 543 -19.65 12.30 -9.38
CA MET A 543 -18.43 11.91 -10.08
C MET A 543 -18.42 12.48 -11.50
N PRO A 544 -17.34 13.17 -11.94
CA PRO A 544 -17.23 13.64 -13.31
C PRO A 544 -17.34 12.52 -14.34
N GLY A 545 -17.88 12.85 -15.52
CA GLY A 545 -17.90 11.93 -16.65
C GLY A 545 -16.51 11.74 -17.28
N PHE A 546 -16.33 10.67 -18.06
CA PHE A 546 -15.05 10.36 -18.71
C PHE A 546 -14.60 11.41 -19.74
N ASP A 547 -15.52 12.18 -20.29
CA ASP A 547 -15.21 13.28 -21.22
C ASP A 547 -14.91 14.60 -20.50
N GLU A 548 -15.22 14.68 -19.19
CA GLU A 548 -14.96 15.85 -18.35
C GLU A 548 -13.63 15.70 -17.61
N LEU A 549 -13.49 14.67 -16.76
CA LEU A 549 -12.29 14.42 -15.98
C LEU A 549 -12.24 12.97 -15.52
N ARG A 550 -11.26 12.21 -16.01
CA ARG A 550 -11.05 10.83 -15.56
C ARG A 550 -10.35 10.81 -14.21
N LEU A 551 -10.71 9.81 -13.39
CA LEU A 551 -10.03 9.51 -12.14
C LEU A 551 -9.09 8.34 -12.32
N ASN A 552 -8.03 8.30 -11.51
CA ASN A 552 -6.99 7.28 -11.63
C ASN A 552 -7.52 5.90 -11.22
N GLY A 553 -7.21 4.88 -12.01
CA GLY A 553 -7.57 3.49 -11.73
C GLY A 553 -6.41 2.53 -12.00
N PRO A 554 -6.50 1.29 -11.50
CA PRO A 554 -5.43 0.32 -11.70
C PRO A 554 -5.34 -0.09 -13.18
N GLY A 555 -4.13 -0.04 -13.75
CA GLY A 555 -3.86 -0.45 -15.12
C GLY A 555 -4.22 0.57 -16.20
N THR A 556 -4.62 1.81 -15.86
CA THR A 556 -4.86 2.89 -16.83
C THR A 556 -3.55 3.58 -17.24
N ALA A 557 -2.64 2.83 -17.86
CA ALA A 557 -1.29 3.30 -18.19
C ALA A 557 -1.24 4.38 -19.29
N ARG A 558 -2.38 4.68 -19.93
CA ARG A 558 -2.54 5.67 -20.99
C ARG A 558 -3.77 6.54 -20.72
N SER A 559 -3.83 7.70 -21.36
CA SER A 559 -5.03 8.53 -21.34
C SER A 559 -6.16 7.80 -22.08
N GLY A 560 -7.41 8.03 -21.65
CA GLY A 560 -8.61 7.62 -22.39
C GLY A 560 -8.74 8.28 -23.76
N GLY A 561 -7.83 9.20 -24.10
CA GLY A 561 -7.71 9.87 -25.38
C GLY A 561 -8.37 11.24 -25.39
N ASN A 562 -8.14 11.94 -26.50
CA ASN A 562 -8.68 13.26 -26.80
C ASN A 562 -9.24 13.21 -28.25
N PRO A 563 -10.58 13.26 -28.43
CA PRO A 563 -11.23 13.18 -29.74
C PRO A 563 -10.82 14.29 -30.72
N ASP A 564 -10.39 15.45 -30.22
CA ASP A 564 -9.96 16.58 -31.03
C ASP A 564 -8.49 16.44 -31.49
N MET A 565 -7.72 15.54 -30.87
CA MET A 565 -6.29 15.37 -31.10
C MET A 565 -5.87 13.90 -31.37
N PRO A 566 -6.61 13.11 -32.18
CA PRO A 566 -6.38 11.66 -32.29
C PRO A 566 -4.99 11.31 -32.83
N GLY A 567 -4.42 12.15 -33.72
CA GLY A 567 -3.07 11.97 -34.22
C GLY A 567 -1.98 12.18 -33.16
N ILE A 568 -2.20 13.10 -32.22
CA ILE A 568 -1.28 13.37 -31.11
C ILE A 568 -1.32 12.24 -30.09
N ILE A 569 -2.51 11.79 -29.71
CA ILE A 569 -2.72 10.60 -28.86
C ILE A 569 -2.04 9.36 -29.47
N GLN A 570 -2.20 9.16 -30.78
CA GLN A 570 -1.54 8.08 -31.50
C GLN A 570 0.00 8.20 -31.44
N ALA A 571 0.54 9.41 -31.58
CA ALA A 571 1.98 9.65 -31.59
C ALA A 571 2.63 9.56 -30.20
N LEU A 572 1.91 9.91 -29.12
CA LEU A 572 2.45 9.95 -27.77
C LEU A 572 2.39 8.60 -27.05
N HIS A 573 1.32 7.82 -27.24
CA HIS A 573 1.11 6.58 -26.49
C HIS A 573 0.35 5.49 -27.27
N ASN A 574 0.44 5.51 -28.60
CA ASN A 574 -0.12 4.48 -29.48
C ASN A 574 -1.64 4.27 -29.31
N GLY A 575 -2.39 5.36 -29.20
CA GLY A 575 -3.84 5.36 -29.11
C GLY A 575 -4.38 5.32 -27.67
N PRO A 576 -5.70 5.43 -27.49
CA PRO A 576 -6.32 5.56 -26.18
C PRO A 576 -6.19 4.29 -25.33
N GLU A 577 -6.35 4.46 -24.02
CA GLU A 577 -6.47 3.37 -23.07
C GLU A 577 -7.61 2.42 -23.43
N THR A 578 -7.34 1.13 -23.23
CA THR A 578 -8.26 0.02 -23.50
C THR A 578 -8.85 -0.57 -22.23
N ASN A 579 -8.21 -0.34 -21.08
CA ASN A 579 -8.75 -0.69 -19.78
C ASN A 579 -9.87 0.26 -19.35
N PRO A 580 -10.84 -0.23 -18.56
CA PRO A 580 -11.87 0.62 -17.99
C PRO A 580 -11.31 1.58 -16.93
N PHE A 581 -11.84 2.79 -16.93
CA PHE A 581 -11.62 3.80 -15.88
C PHE A 581 -12.55 3.56 -14.67
N PRO A 582 -12.26 4.17 -13.50
CA PRO A 582 -13.11 4.11 -12.32
C PRO A 582 -14.57 4.50 -12.60
N THR A 583 -15.50 3.93 -11.83
CA THR A 583 -16.94 4.14 -11.97
C THR A 583 -17.52 4.80 -10.71
N ASP A 584 -18.66 5.47 -10.86
CA ASP A 584 -19.39 6.14 -9.77
C ASP A 584 -19.85 5.19 -8.66
N SER A 585 -19.91 3.90 -8.94
CA SER A 585 -20.30 2.86 -8.01
C SER A 585 -19.48 1.60 -8.24
N ALA A 586 -19.13 0.92 -7.14
CA ALA A 586 -18.43 -0.35 -7.19
C ALA A 586 -18.81 -1.23 -5.99
N TRP A 587 -18.85 -2.54 -6.18
CA TRP A 587 -19.21 -3.48 -5.11
C TRP A 587 -18.55 -4.84 -5.26
N GLY A 588 -18.47 -5.55 -4.13
CA GLY A 588 -17.90 -6.89 -4.06
C GLY A 588 -18.30 -7.63 -2.80
N TYR A 589 -17.76 -8.83 -2.67
CA TYR A 589 -17.96 -9.65 -1.47
C TYR A 589 -16.68 -10.37 -1.05
N ARG A 590 -16.63 -10.74 0.23
CA ARG A 590 -15.56 -11.48 0.88
C ARG A 590 -16.18 -12.65 1.64
N LEU A 591 -15.59 -13.84 1.52
CA LEU A 591 -16.04 -15.05 2.21
C LEU A 591 -14.86 -15.64 2.99
N VAL A 592 -15.12 -16.12 4.20
CA VAL A 592 -14.16 -16.88 5.00
C VAL A 592 -14.84 -18.16 5.46
N GLY A 593 -14.28 -19.30 5.10
CA GLY A 593 -14.63 -20.58 5.69
C GLY A 593 -13.47 -21.07 6.56
N LYS A 594 -13.74 -21.40 7.82
CA LYS A 594 -12.76 -21.96 8.75
C LYS A 594 -13.35 -23.17 9.46
N MET A 595 -12.64 -24.28 9.44
CA MET A 595 -12.98 -25.45 10.26
C MET A 595 -11.97 -25.59 11.39
N ASP A 596 -12.41 -26.08 12.53
CA ASP A 596 -11.56 -26.39 13.68
C ASP A 596 -11.65 -27.90 13.98
N PHE A 597 -10.49 -28.54 14.10
CA PHE A 597 -10.33 -29.93 14.52
C PHE A 597 -9.46 -29.95 15.78
N ASN A 598 -10.11 -30.12 16.92
CA ASN A 598 -9.48 -30.14 18.24
C ASN A 598 -8.81 -31.49 18.46
N ASN A 599 -7.55 -31.47 18.93
CA ASN A 599 -6.77 -32.68 19.16
C ASN A 599 -6.82 -33.66 17.96
N ALA A 600 -6.72 -33.13 16.74
CA ALA A 600 -6.77 -33.90 15.50
C ALA A 600 -5.75 -35.05 15.50
N PHE A 601 -4.55 -34.79 16.05
CA PHE A 601 -3.56 -35.82 16.35
C PHE A 601 -2.57 -35.34 17.42
N ALA A 602 -2.19 -36.23 18.35
CA ALA A 602 -1.11 -36.00 19.32
C ALA A 602 -1.16 -34.66 20.10
N GLY A 603 -2.36 -34.16 20.43
CA GLY A 603 -2.53 -32.88 21.13
C GLY A 603 -2.44 -31.64 20.23
N ILE A 604 -2.40 -31.82 18.90
CA ILE A 604 -2.35 -30.75 17.91
C ILE A 604 -3.77 -30.45 17.42
N ASN A 605 -4.14 -29.17 17.49
CA ASN A 605 -5.35 -28.63 16.86
C ASN A 605 -5.03 -28.28 15.41
N VAL A 606 -5.97 -28.51 14.50
CA VAL A 606 -5.81 -28.21 13.07
C VAL A 606 -6.95 -27.33 12.61
N ALA A 607 -6.62 -26.22 11.95
CA ALA A 607 -7.59 -25.25 11.46
C ALA A 607 -7.36 -24.93 9.98
N PRO A 608 -7.95 -25.70 9.04
CA PRO A 608 -7.97 -25.32 7.64
C PRO A 608 -8.90 -24.12 7.43
N ARG A 609 -8.47 -23.19 6.57
CA ARG A 609 -9.22 -21.98 6.22
C ARG A 609 -9.13 -21.69 4.73
N VAL A 610 -10.21 -21.11 4.19
CA VAL A 610 -10.24 -20.53 2.85
C VAL A 610 -10.86 -19.14 2.94
N ILE A 611 -10.15 -18.16 2.40
CA ILE A 611 -10.62 -16.79 2.24
C ILE A 611 -10.78 -16.55 0.74
N TRP A 612 -11.95 -16.07 0.35
CA TRP A 612 -12.28 -15.75 -1.03
C TRP A 612 -12.71 -14.29 -1.14
N SER A 613 -12.17 -13.58 -2.11
CA SER A 613 -12.58 -12.21 -2.45
C SER A 613 -13.00 -12.15 -3.90
N HIS A 614 -14.08 -11.40 -4.18
CA HIS A 614 -14.49 -11.09 -5.54
C HIS A 614 -15.01 -9.66 -5.61
N ASP A 615 -14.38 -8.88 -6.47
CA ASP A 615 -14.81 -7.53 -6.83
C ASP A 615 -15.68 -7.65 -8.07
N VAL A 616 -16.98 -7.47 -7.90
CA VAL A 616 -17.96 -7.99 -8.86
C VAL A 616 -18.14 -7.02 -10.03
N LYS A 617 -18.35 -5.75 -9.72
CA LYS A 617 -18.62 -4.72 -10.73
C LYS A 617 -18.16 -3.36 -10.24
N GLY A 618 -17.65 -2.55 -11.18
CA GLY A 618 -17.15 -1.21 -10.92
C GLY A 618 -15.70 -1.21 -10.44
N ILE A 619 -15.06 -0.06 -10.60
CA ILE A 619 -13.69 0.19 -10.19
C ILE A 619 -13.69 1.42 -9.31
N THR A 620 -13.17 1.30 -8.09
CA THR A 620 -12.98 2.47 -7.23
C THR A 620 -11.73 3.24 -7.64
N PRO A 621 -11.77 4.58 -7.70
CA PRO A 621 -10.59 5.38 -8.01
C PRO A 621 -9.58 5.37 -6.86
N ASP A 622 -8.36 5.78 -7.15
CA ASP A 622 -7.37 6.04 -6.11
C ASP A 622 -7.85 7.18 -5.19
N PRO A 623 -7.56 7.11 -3.88
CA PRO A 623 -6.74 6.11 -3.22
C PRO A 623 -7.61 5.03 -2.54
N MET A 624 -8.84 4.80 -3.03
CA MET A 624 -9.80 3.91 -2.37
C MET A 624 -9.41 2.43 -2.48
N PHE A 625 -9.03 2.00 -3.70
CA PHE A 625 -8.58 0.62 -4.03
C PHE A 625 -9.43 -0.52 -3.41
N LEU A 626 -10.74 -0.30 -3.25
CA LEU A 626 -11.61 -1.28 -2.58
C LEU A 626 -12.02 -2.41 -3.52
N PHE A 627 -12.36 -2.04 -4.75
CA PHE A 627 -12.92 -2.94 -5.74
C PHE A 627 -12.31 -2.66 -7.10
N THR A 628 -11.80 -3.72 -7.73
CA THR A 628 -11.34 -3.70 -9.13
C THR A 628 -12.12 -4.75 -9.92
N GLU A 629 -13.03 -4.32 -10.80
CA GLU A 629 -13.99 -5.18 -11.50
C GLU A 629 -13.40 -6.51 -12.01
N GLY A 630 -14.08 -7.60 -11.64
CA GLY A 630 -13.75 -8.96 -12.04
C GLY A 630 -12.59 -9.60 -11.28
N THR A 631 -11.87 -8.84 -10.46
CA THR A 631 -10.72 -9.33 -9.68
C THR A 631 -11.17 -10.29 -8.59
N LYS A 632 -10.41 -11.38 -8.44
CA LYS A 632 -10.65 -12.44 -7.47
C LYS A 632 -9.35 -12.75 -6.74
N LYS A 633 -9.46 -13.03 -5.46
CA LYS A 633 -8.33 -13.47 -4.62
C LYS A 633 -8.75 -14.69 -3.82
N VAL A 634 -7.85 -15.65 -3.69
CA VAL A 634 -8.04 -16.81 -2.81
C VAL A 634 -6.85 -16.94 -1.89
N SER A 635 -7.09 -17.13 -0.59
CA SER A 635 -6.08 -17.55 0.37
C SER A 635 -6.56 -18.85 0.99
N ALA A 636 -5.83 -19.94 0.76
CA ALA A 636 -6.13 -21.25 1.33
C ALA A 636 -4.97 -21.65 2.22
N GLY A 637 -5.25 -21.96 3.48
CA GLY A 637 -4.21 -22.28 4.45
C GLY A 637 -4.63 -23.28 5.50
N ILE A 638 -3.65 -23.87 6.16
CA ILE A 638 -3.85 -24.80 7.27
C ILE A 638 -2.93 -24.36 8.40
N ASN A 639 -3.55 -24.10 9.55
CA ASN A 639 -2.83 -23.83 10.79
C ASN A 639 -2.82 -25.07 11.67
N PHE A 640 -1.68 -25.33 12.30
CA PHE A 640 -1.47 -26.37 13.30
C PHE A 640 -1.07 -25.68 14.60
N ASP A 641 -1.85 -25.89 15.66
CA ASP A 641 -1.59 -25.32 16.98
C ASP A 641 -1.30 -26.44 17.98
N PHE A 642 -0.17 -26.35 18.67
CA PHE A 642 0.21 -27.26 19.73
C PHE A 642 0.27 -26.52 21.06
N GLN A 643 -0.68 -26.86 21.94
CA GLN A 643 -0.81 -26.34 23.29
C GLN A 643 -0.92 -24.80 23.36
N SER A 644 -1.43 -24.14 22.32
CA SER A 644 -1.49 -22.67 22.25
C SER A 644 -0.12 -21.97 22.39
N LYS A 645 0.97 -22.72 22.19
CA LYS A 645 2.34 -22.21 22.27
C LYS A 645 3.01 -22.20 20.91
N TRP A 646 2.96 -23.33 20.23
CA TRP A 646 3.59 -23.51 18.92
C TRP A 646 2.53 -23.49 17.84
N GLY A 647 2.61 -22.51 16.95
CA GLY A 647 1.77 -22.42 15.75
C GLY A 647 2.60 -22.69 14.51
N PHE A 648 2.15 -23.58 13.63
CA PHE A 648 2.71 -23.75 12.29
C PHE A 648 1.64 -23.47 11.25
N ASP A 649 1.91 -22.54 10.32
CA ASP A 649 0.97 -22.17 9.26
C ASP A 649 1.60 -22.39 7.89
N VAL A 650 0.81 -22.92 6.97
CA VAL A 650 1.11 -22.96 5.54
C VAL A 650 -0.08 -22.40 4.79
N SER A 651 0.16 -21.47 3.87
CA SER A 651 -0.89 -20.90 3.02
C SER A 651 -0.42 -20.71 1.59
N TYR A 652 -1.37 -20.82 0.66
CA TYR A 652 -1.25 -20.42 -0.73
C TYR A 652 -2.17 -19.23 -0.98
N ASN A 653 -1.65 -18.20 -1.64
CA ASN A 653 -2.36 -16.99 -1.99
C ASN A 653 -2.33 -16.83 -3.51
N GLY A 654 -3.52 -16.76 -4.11
CA GLY A 654 -3.71 -16.69 -5.55
C GLY A 654 -4.50 -15.46 -5.99
N PHE A 655 -4.09 -14.85 -7.11
CA PHE A 655 -4.70 -13.65 -7.70
C PHE A 655 -5.19 -13.94 -9.12
N MET A 656 -6.45 -13.66 -9.41
CA MET A 656 -7.05 -14.03 -10.70
C MET A 656 -8.16 -13.08 -11.14
N GLY A 657 -8.59 -13.20 -12.39
CA GLY A 657 -9.60 -12.30 -12.96
C GLY A 657 -9.08 -10.87 -13.16
N GLY A 658 -10.00 -9.92 -13.24
CA GLY A 658 -9.76 -8.55 -13.70
C GLY A 658 -10.25 -8.35 -15.14
N VAL A 659 -10.55 -7.11 -15.50
CA VAL A 659 -10.88 -6.70 -16.88
C VAL A 659 -9.62 -6.15 -17.54
N GLY A 660 -9.25 -6.69 -18.70
CA GLY A 660 -7.99 -6.30 -19.36
C GLY A 660 -6.78 -6.55 -18.46
N THR A 661 -6.02 -5.50 -18.15
CA THR A 661 -4.84 -5.55 -17.25
C THR A 661 -5.06 -4.85 -15.91
N THR A 662 -6.30 -4.58 -15.51
CA THR A 662 -6.58 -3.87 -14.23
C THR A 662 -6.14 -4.64 -12.98
N ASN A 663 -6.02 -5.97 -13.05
CA ASN A 663 -5.48 -6.76 -11.94
C ASN A 663 -3.94 -6.85 -12.01
N GLN A 664 -3.27 -5.89 -11.37
CA GLN A 664 -1.81 -5.78 -11.33
C GLN A 664 -1.09 -6.84 -10.47
N LEU A 665 -1.85 -7.66 -9.73
CA LEU A 665 -1.30 -8.74 -8.89
C LEU A 665 -1.43 -10.13 -9.53
N LYS A 666 -2.01 -10.22 -10.73
CA LYS A 666 -2.42 -11.48 -11.37
C LYS A 666 -1.30 -12.51 -11.57
N ASP A 667 -0.04 -12.09 -11.62
CA ASP A 667 1.12 -12.96 -11.82
C ASP A 667 1.96 -13.17 -10.53
N ARG A 668 1.38 -12.84 -9.37
CA ARG A 668 2.08 -12.74 -8.09
C ARG A 668 1.63 -13.78 -7.07
N ASP A 669 1.16 -14.93 -7.52
CA ASP A 669 0.81 -16.01 -6.60
C ASP A 669 2.03 -16.42 -5.75
N TYR A 670 1.77 -16.73 -4.48
CA TYR A 670 2.81 -17.13 -3.55
C TYR A 670 2.34 -18.13 -2.50
N VAL A 671 3.29 -18.92 -2.01
CA VAL A 671 3.13 -19.78 -0.83
C VAL A 671 3.85 -19.14 0.34
N SER A 672 3.24 -19.15 1.52
CA SER A 672 3.82 -18.68 2.76
C SER A 672 3.85 -19.79 3.81
N VAL A 673 4.93 -19.85 4.58
CA VAL A 673 5.11 -20.76 5.72
C VAL A 673 5.58 -19.96 6.93
N SER A 674 5.01 -20.22 8.11
CA SER A 674 5.48 -19.59 9.34
C SER A 674 5.41 -20.54 10.54
N LEU A 675 6.36 -20.38 11.45
CA LEU A 675 6.41 -20.99 12.77
C LEU A 675 6.35 -19.89 13.83
N LYS A 676 5.37 -19.97 14.73
CA LYS A 676 5.15 -19.05 15.83
C LYS A 676 5.38 -19.75 17.17
N TYR A 677 5.98 -19.03 18.11
CA TYR A 677 6.12 -19.44 19.51
C TYR A 677 5.62 -18.32 20.42
N SER A 678 4.73 -18.65 21.36
CA SER A 678 4.19 -17.69 22.33
C SER A 678 4.49 -18.12 23.77
N ILE A 679 4.72 -17.14 24.64
CA ILE A 679 4.82 -17.31 26.10
C ILE A 679 3.86 -16.38 26.82
#